data_AF-A0A5N6KZ88-F1
#
_entry.id   AF-A0A5N6KZ88-F1
#
_cell.length_a   1.000
_cell.length_b   1.000
_cell.length_c   1.000
_cell.angle_alpha   90.00
_cell.angle_beta   90.00
_cell.angle_gamma   90.00
#
_symmetry.space_group_name_H-M   'P 1'
#
loop_
_entity.id
_entity.type
_entity.pdbx_description
1 polymer ?
#
loop_
_entity_poly.entity_id
_entity_poly.type
_entity_poly.pdbx_seq_one_letter_code
_entity_poly.pdbx_strand_id
1 'polypeptide(L)'
;MAYTLNDDRLKAQVHKAAQYVLDNQQPDGWLGPENGTWRTFWGRYPLCLGLIGLAEANSTWEQPVLTAMYKFNDLMYTMMQNNYAGYIYHDGDKLDEGNFDWGRVRSQDMMISLMWLYDKHPKGSATQKKLLSNIKSLHDQGLNWENWYRQDTYTFDDLYDLPESITQNNYSFLHGVNVAQGLKAAAVVRRLTGNDDLITTASNGVKWTFQYHGAPSGTVTADERIDGLAPYSGAELCTAVEAMYSLSYLYQALGTNDYADRAELAAFNALPVSMTDDWWAHQYMAQPNQGYSRELPETPFYNTNNLGQTFGLEPNYPCCTVNHPQGLPKFVSNSYVLLGDSGLVHALLSPTSVTTTLPNGQKVTVKCDTNYPFADTLTYTVSTTGTFDFYIRAPAWATSSTLSGAQVDSTEDSSTGLHRIAFRGSTQGTTFTHTLQADVRTEARANDTISVYRGALLYALYIPSERSSTAPKDYQNKGFLPADYAPSQARDYTMQNTTAWNVAVDPSTLRYHAPAPDAALQSPAFAEGAPPNYITAQACEIAWPLFKGSVPGAAPPVSARKCLSKVYEGSGVGDRKVDGVFSRIGEEELEAAGEFDVEEDLSRLTSVPIRVKTRGRWEIARKKDETKRQSNIAHRWHVFLFSARSIITIASANLIAANGAGKTTLLRLLSGKRMDPSSSISVAGLDPFKDNLSGVTYLGVEWVLNPIVRTDIDVPRLLASVGGDAYPDRRDELVHILDIDTAWHMHAVSDGERRRVQLAMGLLRPWTVLLLDEITVDLDLLSRANFLAFLRRETESRACTVVYATHILDNLAEWPTHLAHMSLGRVKRTGTMESFAAERGEDAGHSGNSLLGDLVLKWLKEDLAERGPRSQSVRGGEGKTYPNLEGKGGFGQEKSRRGP
;
A
#
# COMPACT_ATOMS: atom_id res chain seq x y z
N MET A 1 -27.21 11.12 -3.02
CA MET A 1 -27.45 12.11 -1.94
C MET A 1 -28.64 13.01 -2.24
N ALA A 2 -28.56 13.94 -3.21
CA ALA A 2 -29.62 14.92 -3.47
C ALA A 2 -31.05 14.34 -3.55
N TYR A 3 -31.23 13.26 -4.33
CA TYR A 3 -32.49 12.54 -4.42
C TYR A 3 -32.79 11.66 -3.19
N THR A 4 -31.76 11.02 -2.63
CA THR A 4 -31.84 10.18 -1.41
C THR A 4 -32.39 10.95 -0.21
N LEU A 5 -31.93 12.19 0.00
CA LEU A 5 -32.37 13.09 1.07
C LEU A 5 -33.59 13.92 0.68
N ASN A 6 -34.04 13.83 -0.58
CA ASN A 6 -35.08 14.67 -1.16
C ASN A 6 -34.82 16.20 -1.05
N ASP A 7 -33.55 16.64 -0.95
CA ASP A 7 -33.16 18.05 -0.77
C ASP A 7 -33.17 18.81 -2.11
N ASP A 8 -34.07 19.80 -2.25
CA ASP A 8 -34.23 20.58 -3.47
C ASP A 8 -33.06 21.52 -3.79
N ARG A 9 -32.33 22.00 -2.78
CA ARG A 9 -31.11 22.80 -2.98
C ARG A 9 -29.99 21.93 -3.56
N LEU A 10 -29.81 20.72 -3.04
CA LEU A 10 -28.84 19.76 -3.60
C LEU A 10 -29.24 19.32 -5.01
N LYS A 11 -30.54 19.08 -5.28
CA LYS A 11 -31.02 18.80 -6.64
C LYS A 11 -30.70 19.96 -7.59
N ALA A 12 -31.00 21.20 -7.19
CA ALA A 12 -30.73 22.39 -8.00
C ALA A 12 -29.23 22.59 -8.29
N GLN A 13 -28.34 22.27 -7.35
CA GLN A 13 -26.89 22.29 -7.57
C GLN A 13 -26.46 21.24 -8.61
N VAL A 14 -26.93 19.99 -8.49
CA VAL A 14 -26.66 18.91 -9.45
C VAL A 14 -27.22 19.28 -10.83
N HIS A 15 -28.44 19.80 -10.90
CA HIS A 15 -29.08 20.24 -12.15
C HIS A 15 -28.30 21.36 -12.81
N LYS A 16 -27.86 22.37 -12.07
CA LYS A 16 -27.05 23.47 -12.59
C LYS A 16 -25.73 22.98 -13.18
N ALA A 17 -25.03 22.08 -12.47
CA ALA A 17 -23.76 21.52 -12.92
C ALA A 17 -23.95 20.63 -14.18
N ALA A 18 -24.94 19.74 -14.16
CA ALA A 18 -25.26 18.88 -15.30
C ALA A 18 -25.71 19.69 -16.52
N GLN A 19 -26.60 20.67 -16.35
CA GLN A 19 -27.05 21.55 -17.44
C GLN A 19 -25.87 22.27 -18.07
N TYR A 20 -24.98 22.87 -17.26
CA TYR A 20 -23.80 23.56 -17.75
C TYR A 20 -22.88 22.65 -18.58
N VAL A 21 -22.67 21.40 -18.14
CA VAL A 21 -21.88 20.40 -18.90
C VAL A 21 -22.56 20.02 -20.22
N LEU A 22 -23.89 19.81 -20.23
CA LEU A 22 -24.62 19.40 -21.42
C LEU A 22 -24.74 20.55 -22.45
N ASP A 23 -24.99 21.78 -21.99
CA ASP A 23 -25.09 22.99 -22.84
C ASP A 23 -23.75 23.36 -23.48
N ASN A 24 -22.63 22.99 -22.84
CA ASN A 24 -21.29 23.22 -23.34
C ASN A 24 -20.66 21.98 -24.01
N GLN A 25 -21.47 20.98 -24.40
CA GLN A 25 -20.99 19.90 -25.27
C GLN A 25 -20.57 20.47 -26.63
N GLN A 26 -19.35 20.14 -27.06
CA GLN A 26 -18.78 20.68 -28.30
C GLN A 26 -19.48 20.13 -29.56
N PRO A 27 -19.43 20.84 -30.71
CA PRO A 27 -20.13 20.45 -31.93
C PRO A 27 -19.78 19.05 -32.47
N ASP A 28 -18.58 18.57 -32.20
CA ASP A 28 -18.09 17.24 -32.58
C ASP A 28 -18.52 16.12 -31.62
N GLY A 29 -19.10 16.46 -30.47
CA GLY A 29 -19.57 15.53 -29.43
C GLY A 29 -18.74 15.54 -28.14
N TRP A 30 -17.66 16.32 -28.03
CA TRP A 30 -16.83 16.34 -26.82
C TRP A 30 -17.61 16.84 -25.60
N LEU A 31 -17.69 16.03 -24.56
CA LEU A 31 -18.62 16.23 -23.45
C LEU A 31 -18.09 17.22 -22.42
N GLY A 32 -18.89 18.23 -22.09
CA GLY A 32 -18.54 19.30 -21.15
C GLY A 32 -17.72 20.43 -21.77
N PRO A 33 -17.51 21.52 -21.01
CA PRO A 33 -16.70 22.65 -21.43
C PRO A 33 -15.28 22.21 -21.80
N GLU A 34 -14.69 22.91 -22.76
CA GLU A 34 -13.33 22.68 -23.24
C GLU A 34 -12.53 23.99 -23.22
N ASN A 35 -11.45 23.99 -22.44
CA ASN A 35 -10.46 25.05 -22.42
C ASN A 35 -9.17 24.49 -23.03
N GLY A 36 -8.81 24.93 -24.24
CA GLY A 36 -7.67 24.41 -24.99
C GLY A 36 -8.04 23.27 -25.93
N THR A 37 -7.08 22.39 -26.25
CA THR A 37 -7.26 21.26 -27.19
C THR A 37 -6.79 19.93 -26.59
N TRP A 38 -6.68 19.85 -25.26
CA TRP A 38 -6.00 18.78 -24.54
C TRP A 38 -6.99 17.68 -24.14
N ARG A 39 -7.37 16.87 -25.12
CA ARG A 39 -8.45 15.89 -24.98
C ARG A 39 -7.95 14.54 -24.48
N THR A 40 -8.09 14.28 -23.17
CA THR A 40 -7.96 12.95 -22.56
C THR A 40 -9.32 12.44 -22.07
N PHE A 41 -9.62 11.15 -22.28
CA PHE A 41 -10.92 10.58 -21.91
C PHE A 41 -11.14 10.45 -20.39
N TRP A 42 -10.09 10.37 -19.58
CA TRP A 42 -10.17 10.07 -18.13
C TRP A 42 -11.24 10.90 -17.40
N GLY A 43 -11.20 12.23 -17.52
CA GLY A 43 -12.14 13.13 -16.83
C GLY A 43 -13.62 12.93 -17.20
N ARG A 44 -13.92 12.22 -18.30
CA ARG A 44 -15.30 11.90 -18.70
C ARG A 44 -15.84 10.64 -18.03
N TYR A 45 -15.00 9.78 -17.43
CA TYR A 45 -15.44 8.53 -16.80
C TYR A 45 -16.31 8.78 -15.55
N PRO A 46 -15.85 9.50 -14.51
CA PRO A 46 -16.69 9.81 -13.35
C PRO A 46 -17.88 10.69 -13.72
N LEU A 47 -17.73 11.56 -14.74
CA LEU A 47 -18.82 12.37 -15.26
C LEU A 47 -19.93 11.51 -15.87
N CYS A 48 -19.61 10.53 -16.71
CA CYS A 48 -20.60 9.62 -17.29
C CYS A 48 -21.31 8.79 -16.21
N LEU A 49 -20.59 8.28 -15.20
CA LEU A 49 -21.20 7.60 -14.05
C LEU A 49 -22.17 8.54 -13.28
N GLY A 50 -21.80 9.80 -13.07
CA GLY A 50 -22.66 10.81 -12.43
C GLY A 50 -23.91 11.16 -13.25
N LEU A 51 -23.78 11.28 -14.58
CA LEU A 51 -24.91 11.53 -15.49
C LEU A 51 -25.88 10.35 -15.57
N ILE A 52 -25.38 9.10 -15.52
CA ILE A 52 -26.21 7.90 -15.40
C ILE A 52 -27.05 7.96 -14.11
N GLY A 53 -26.41 8.22 -12.97
CA GLY A 53 -27.12 8.34 -11.68
C GLY A 53 -28.17 9.46 -11.68
N LEU A 54 -27.95 10.55 -12.41
CA LEU A 54 -28.94 11.63 -12.58
C LEU A 54 -30.12 11.20 -13.48
N ALA A 55 -29.85 10.51 -14.59
CA ALA A 55 -30.88 9.98 -15.49
C ALA A 55 -31.77 8.94 -14.81
N GLU A 56 -31.18 8.03 -14.03
CA GLU A 56 -31.91 7.00 -13.27
C GLU A 56 -32.71 7.59 -12.10
N ALA A 57 -32.19 8.62 -11.43
CA ALA A 57 -32.89 9.29 -10.34
C ALA A 57 -34.02 10.24 -10.80
N ASN A 58 -33.99 10.71 -12.06
CA ASN A 58 -35.00 11.59 -12.61
C ASN A 58 -35.11 11.48 -14.15
N SER A 59 -36.23 10.91 -14.61
CA SER A 59 -36.52 10.67 -16.02
C SER A 59 -36.55 11.94 -16.90
N THR A 60 -36.67 13.15 -16.34
CA THR A 60 -36.54 14.38 -17.16
C THR A 60 -35.12 14.57 -17.71
N TRP A 61 -34.11 13.98 -17.07
CA TRP A 61 -32.71 14.04 -17.50
C TRP A 61 -32.31 12.91 -18.44
N GLU A 62 -33.11 11.85 -18.55
CA GLU A 62 -32.80 10.67 -19.35
C GLU A 62 -32.48 11.03 -20.81
N GLN A 63 -33.38 11.70 -21.53
CA GLN A 63 -33.17 12.02 -22.94
C GLN A 63 -32.03 13.03 -23.19
N PRO A 64 -31.87 14.12 -22.40
CA PRO A 64 -30.67 14.97 -22.46
C PRO A 64 -29.35 14.20 -22.27
N VAL A 65 -29.27 13.37 -21.23
CA VAL A 65 -28.08 12.56 -20.91
C VAL A 65 -27.77 11.58 -22.02
N LEU A 66 -28.77 10.79 -22.47
CA LEU A 66 -28.60 9.84 -23.57
C LEU A 66 -28.12 10.53 -24.84
N THR A 67 -28.71 11.68 -25.19
CA THR A 67 -28.34 12.43 -26.40
C THR A 67 -26.87 12.85 -26.36
N ALA A 68 -26.40 13.39 -25.22
CA ALA A 68 -25.02 13.82 -25.08
C ALA A 68 -24.04 12.64 -25.03
N MET A 69 -24.37 11.56 -24.30
CA MET A 69 -23.53 10.37 -24.20
C MET A 69 -23.41 9.62 -25.54
N TYR A 70 -24.47 9.54 -26.36
CA TYR A 70 -24.36 8.94 -27.70
C TYR A 70 -23.47 9.77 -28.64
N LYS A 71 -23.58 11.11 -28.62
CA LYS A 71 -22.67 11.99 -29.37
C LYS A 71 -21.22 11.80 -28.92
N PHE A 72 -20.97 11.75 -27.61
CA PHE A 72 -19.63 11.50 -27.07
C PHE A 72 -19.10 10.12 -27.44
N ASN A 73 -19.94 9.08 -27.44
CA ASN A 73 -19.57 7.75 -27.92
C ASN A 73 -19.22 7.75 -29.42
N ASP A 74 -19.93 8.49 -30.25
CA ASP A 74 -19.63 8.63 -31.68
C ASP A 74 -18.30 9.37 -31.93
N LEU A 75 -17.99 10.40 -31.13
CA LEU A 75 -16.69 11.06 -31.15
C LEU A 75 -15.57 10.14 -30.67
N MET A 76 -15.74 9.51 -29.50
CA MET A 76 -14.77 8.57 -28.94
C MET A 76 -14.49 7.42 -29.92
N TYR A 77 -15.51 6.90 -30.63
CA TYR A 77 -15.29 5.93 -31.70
C TYR A 77 -14.38 6.48 -32.80
N THR A 78 -14.64 7.69 -33.27
CA THR A 78 -13.84 8.34 -34.32
C THR A 78 -12.40 8.58 -33.86
N MET A 79 -12.21 9.02 -32.61
CA MET A 79 -10.90 9.21 -31.98
C MET A 79 -10.15 7.89 -31.76
N MET A 80 -10.84 6.83 -31.32
CA MET A 80 -10.26 5.48 -31.18
C MET A 80 -9.80 4.91 -32.53
N GLN A 81 -10.58 5.11 -33.61
CA GLN A 81 -10.15 4.72 -34.96
C GLN A 81 -8.98 5.58 -35.48
N ASN A 82 -8.85 6.83 -35.03
CA ASN A 82 -7.72 7.69 -35.33
C ASN A 82 -6.53 7.40 -34.39
N ASN A 83 -5.97 6.20 -34.49
CA ASN A 83 -4.80 5.74 -33.74
C ASN A 83 -4.93 5.86 -32.20
N TYR A 84 -6.14 5.71 -31.64
CA TYR A 84 -6.40 5.86 -30.21
C TYR A 84 -6.15 7.25 -29.61
N ALA A 85 -6.31 8.30 -30.44
CA ALA A 85 -6.20 9.69 -29.99
C ALA A 85 -7.04 9.98 -28.73
N GLY A 86 -6.43 10.63 -27.74
CA GLY A 86 -7.06 10.92 -26.45
C GLY A 86 -7.17 9.74 -25.47
N TYR A 87 -6.60 8.58 -25.84
CA TYR A 87 -6.49 7.40 -24.98
C TYR A 87 -5.05 6.87 -24.85
N ILE A 88 -4.28 6.88 -25.93
CA ILE A 88 -2.84 6.61 -25.94
C ILE A 88 -2.11 7.91 -26.23
N TYR A 89 -0.93 8.08 -25.62
CA TYR A 89 -0.02 9.20 -25.87
C TYR A 89 0.64 9.09 -27.26
N HIS A 90 0.80 10.22 -27.93
CA HIS A 90 1.57 10.35 -29.17
C HIS A 90 2.53 11.54 -29.14
N ASP A 91 3.65 11.41 -29.84
CA ASP A 91 4.61 12.52 -29.99
C ASP A 91 3.94 13.77 -30.58
N GLY A 92 4.00 14.86 -29.82
CA GLY A 92 3.34 16.14 -30.16
C GLY A 92 2.07 16.43 -29.39
N ASP A 93 1.56 15.49 -28.59
CA ASP A 93 0.51 15.74 -27.61
C ASP A 93 0.92 16.84 -26.60
N LYS A 94 -0.10 17.48 -26.01
CA LYS A 94 0.08 18.61 -25.08
C LYS A 94 0.12 18.21 -23.61
N LEU A 95 -0.23 16.97 -23.31
CA LEU A 95 -0.11 16.34 -22.00
C LEU A 95 1.03 15.33 -22.07
N ASP A 96 1.69 15.08 -20.93
CA ASP A 96 2.66 14.00 -20.82
C ASP A 96 2.00 12.61 -20.95
N GLU A 97 2.81 11.57 -21.11
CA GLU A 97 2.36 10.17 -21.23
C GLU A 97 1.56 9.71 -19.99
N GLY A 98 1.97 10.11 -18.79
CA GLY A 98 1.31 9.74 -17.53
C GLY A 98 -0.14 10.25 -17.42
N ASN A 99 -0.46 11.38 -18.06
CA ASN A 99 -1.83 11.90 -18.14
C ASN A 99 -2.80 10.98 -18.94
N PHE A 100 -2.28 10.14 -19.84
CA PHE A 100 -3.10 9.17 -20.59
C PHE A 100 -3.31 7.88 -19.79
N ASP A 101 -2.31 7.46 -19.01
CA ASP A 101 -2.37 6.23 -18.21
C ASP A 101 -3.50 6.21 -17.18
N TRP A 102 -3.88 7.36 -16.62
CA TRP A 102 -5.07 7.50 -15.76
C TRP A 102 -6.36 7.03 -16.44
N GLY A 103 -6.51 7.28 -17.75
CA GLY A 103 -7.63 6.78 -18.53
C GLY A 103 -7.51 5.28 -18.81
N ARG A 104 -6.29 4.82 -19.09
CA ARG A 104 -6.03 3.42 -19.48
C ARG A 104 -6.20 2.44 -18.33
N VAL A 105 -5.82 2.82 -17.10
CA VAL A 105 -5.90 1.96 -15.90
C VAL A 105 -7.25 2.04 -15.17
N ARG A 106 -8.10 3.01 -15.52
CA ARG A 106 -9.46 3.19 -14.97
C ARG A 106 -10.56 2.95 -16.01
N SER A 107 -10.22 2.34 -17.14
CA SER A 107 -11.08 2.17 -18.32
C SER A 107 -12.39 1.42 -18.03
N GLN A 108 -12.40 0.54 -17.01
CA GLN A 108 -13.56 -0.21 -16.53
C GLN A 108 -14.74 0.70 -16.12
N ASP A 109 -14.49 1.90 -15.60
CA ASP A 109 -15.55 2.85 -15.20
C ASP A 109 -16.28 3.41 -16.43
N MET A 110 -15.56 3.62 -17.54
CA MET A 110 -16.15 3.99 -18.81
C MET A 110 -16.84 2.80 -19.48
N MET A 111 -16.27 1.60 -19.38
CA MET A 111 -16.89 0.38 -19.89
C MET A 111 -18.27 0.15 -19.25
N ILE A 112 -18.40 0.31 -17.93
CA ILE A 112 -19.68 0.27 -17.21
C ILE A 112 -20.67 1.29 -17.81
N SER A 113 -20.21 2.53 -18.05
CA SER A 113 -21.04 3.60 -18.60
C SER A 113 -21.54 3.32 -20.03
N LEU A 114 -20.70 2.72 -20.88
CA LEU A 114 -21.07 2.33 -22.24
C LEU A 114 -21.96 1.09 -22.27
N MET A 115 -21.73 0.14 -21.37
CA MET A 115 -22.60 -1.03 -21.21
C MET A 115 -24.01 -0.62 -20.77
N TRP A 116 -24.15 0.36 -19.87
CA TRP A 116 -25.46 0.92 -19.51
C TRP A 116 -26.24 1.44 -20.74
N LEU A 117 -25.59 2.19 -21.64
CA LEU A 117 -26.20 2.63 -22.91
C LEU A 117 -26.57 1.45 -23.83
N TYR A 118 -25.76 0.40 -23.83
CA TYR A 118 -25.96 -0.80 -24.65
C TYR A 118 -27.18 -1.62 -24.18
N ASP A 119 -27.29 -1.83 -22.86
CA ASP A 119 -28.25 -2.71 -22.21
C ASP A 119 -29.62 -2.04 -21.97
N LYS A 120 -29.61 -0.82 -21.43
CA LYS A 120 -30.83 -0.15 -20.95
C LYS A 120 -31.53 0.68 -22.02
N HIS A 121 -30.76 1.24 -22.97
CA HIS A 121 -31.27 2.18 -23.97
C HIS A 121 -30.96 1.78 -25.42
N PRO A 122 -31.15 0.51 -25.83
CA PRO A 122 -30.63 -0.02 -27.09
C PRO A 122 -31.06 0.78 -28.32
N LYS A 123 -30.07 1.18 -29.13
CA LYS A 123 -30.25 1.87 -30.43
C LYS A 123 -30.06 0.91 -31.61
N GLY A 124 -30.13 1.45 -32.83
CA GLY A 124 -29.90 0.69 -34.07
C GLY A 124 -28.52 0.03 -34.12
N SER A 125 -28.40 -1.01 -34.95
CA SER A 125 -27.21 -1.88 -35.02
C SER A 125 -25.88 -1.16 -35.29
N ALA A 126 -25.90 -0.01 -35.98
CA ALA A 126 -24.72 0.81 -36.21
C ALA A 126 -24.18 1.43 -34.90
N THR A 127 -25.04 2.06 -34.09
CA THR A 127 -24.67 2.63 -32.78
C THR A 127 -24.21 1.53 -31.82
N GLN A 128 -24.88 0.37 -31.81
CA GLN A 128 -24.50 -0.76 -30.97
C GLN A 128 -23.11 -1.33 -31.33
N LYS A 129 -22.77 -1.38 -32.62
CA LYS A 129 -21.40 -1.77 -33.05
C LYS A 129 -20.34 -0.77 -32.57
N LYS A 130 -20.62 0.54 -32.61
CA LYS A 130 -19.69 1.57 -32.09
C LYS A 130 -19.50 1.46 -30.58
N LEU A 131 -20.58 1.28 -29.81
CA LEU A 131 -20.52 1.05 -28.36
C LEU A 131 -19.62 -0.15 -28.03
N LEU A 132 -19.87 -1.30 -28.65
CA LEU A 132 -19.05 -2.51 -28.44
C LEU A 132 -17.61 -2.32 -28.90
N SER A 133 -17.38 -1.61 -30.01
CA SER A 133 -16.02 -1.28 -30.47
C SER A 133 -15.27 -0.42 -29.47
N ASN A 134 -15.93 0.58 -28.86
CA ASN A 134 -15.32 1.43 -27.84
C ASN A 134 -15.04 0.67 -26.54
N ILE A 135 -16.00 -0.12 -26.06
CA ILE A 135 -15.81 -1.00 -24.90
C ILE A 135 -14.62 -1.94 -25.13
N LYS A 136 -14.49 -2.49 -26.34
CA LYS A 136 -13.36 -3.33 -26.72
C LYS A 136 -12.05 -2.55 -26.82
N SER A 137 -11.99 -1.40 -27.48
CA SER A 137 -10.75 -0.60 -27.58
C SER A 137 -10.25 -0.08 -26.22
N LEU A 138 -11.17 0.27 -25.31
CA LEU A 138 -10.84 0.60 -23.92
C LEU A 138 -10.13 -0.56 -23.21
N HIS A 139 -10.57 -1.79 -23.45
CA HIS A 139 -9.95 -3.00 -22.86
C HIS A 139 -8.67 -3.43 -23.58
N ASP A 140 -8.69 -3.52 -24.92
CA ASP A 140 -7.56 -3.98 -25.75
C ASP A 140 -6.32 -3.07 -25.63
N GLN A 141 -6.49 -1.78 -25.33
CA GLN A 141 -5.38 -0.80 -25.18
C GLN A 141 -5.24 -0.25 -23.75
N GLY A 142 -6.02 -0.78 -22.81
CA GLY A 142 -5.99 -0.40 -21.40
C GLY A 142 -4.74 -0.90 -20.67
N LEU A 143 -4.61 -0.47 -19.42
CA LEU A 143 -3.67 -1.03 -18.45
C LEU A 143 -4.45 -2.05 -17.61
N ASN A 144 -4.29 -3.32 -17.96
CA ASN A 144 -5.27 -4.36 -17.65
C ASN A 144 -5.00 -5.07 -16.31
N TRP A 145 -5.92 -4.88 -15.37
CA TRP A 145 -5.89 -5.46 -14.02
C TRP A 145 -5.89 -6.99 -13.99
N GLU A 146 -6.47 -7.65 -15.00
CA GLU A 146 -6.45 -9.12 -15.07
C GLU A 146 -5.06 -9.70 -15.38
N ASN A 147 -4.14 -8.87 -15.90
CA ASN A 147 -2.72 -9.22 -15.98
C ASN A 147 -2.02 -8.93 -14.64
N TRP A 148 -2.32 -7.79 -14.00
CA TRP A 148 -1.74 -7.41 -12.71
C TRP A 148 -2.03 -8.43 -11.59
N TYR A 149 -3.27 -8.89 -11.47
CA TYR A 149 -3.70 -9.85 -10.44
C TYR A 149 -3.38 -11.32 -10.79
N ARG A 150 -2.24 -11.56 -11.43
CA ARG A 150 -1.65 -12.89 -11.65
C ARG A 150 -0.46 -13.11 -10.72
N GLN A 151 -0.21 -14.36 -10.33
CA GLN A 151 0.85 -14.71 -9.40
C GLN A 151 2.27 -14.43 -9.93
N ASP A 152 2.44 -14.37 -11.26
CA ASP A 152 3.70 -14.06 -11.93
C ASP A 152 3.95 -12.55 -12.13
N THR A 153 2.96 -11.70 -11.81
CA THR A 153 2.97 -10.25 -12.08
C THR A 153 2.74 -9.43 -10.81
N TYR A 154 1.87 -9.88 -9.91
CA TYR A 154 1.55 -9.18 -8.67
C TYR A 154 2.74 -9.13 -7.72
N THR A 155 2.95 -7.97 -7.13
CA THR A 155 4.06 -7.73 -6.19
C THR A 155 3.63 -8.10 -4.77
N PHE A 156 4.26 -9.14 -4.21
CA PHE A 156 3.96 -9.64 -2.85
C PHE A 156 4.91 -9.14 -1.76
N ASP A 157 6.05 -8.55 -2.15
CA ASP A 157 7.02 -7.96 -1.24
C ASP A 157 6.58 -6.57 -0.75
N ASP A 158 7.17 -6.09 0.35
CA ASP A 158 6.99 -4.72 0.81
C ASP A 158 7.57 -3.75 -0.23
N LEU A 159 6.78 -2.76 -0.67
CA LEU A 159 7.18 -1.85 -1.75
C LEU A 159 8.31 -0.90 -1.35
N TYR A 160 8.61 -0.74 -0.05
CA TYR A 160 9.78 0.01 0.42
C TYR A 160 11.08 -0.79 0.33
N ASP A 161 11.01 -2.13 0.27
CA ASP A 161 12.17 -3.00 0.05
C ASP A 161 12.51 -3.16 -1.46
N LEU A 162 11.65 -2.67 -2.36
CA LEU A 162 11.82 -2.79 -3.80
C LEU A 162 12.55 -1.58 -4.43
N PRO A 163 13.31 -1.80 -5.53
CA PRO A 163 13.88 -0.70 -6.30
C PRO A 163 12.80 0.27 -6.78
N GLU A 164 13.04 1.57 -6.61
CA GLU A 164 12.13 2.63 -7.02
C GLU A 164 11.66 2.46 -8.48
N SER A 165 12.56 2.07 -9.38
CA SER A 165 12.23 1.82 -10.80
C SER A 165 11.13 0.77 -11.02
N ILE A 166 11.01 -0.24 -10.15
CA ILE A 166 9.89 -1.20 -10.22
C ILE A 166 8.59 -0.51 -9.80
N THR A 167 8.64 0.31 -8.74
CA THR A 167 7.45 1.00 -8.23
C THR A 167 6.98 2.17 -9.13
N GLN A 168 7.90 2.89 -9.78
CA GLN A 168 7.56 3.96 -10.72
C GLN A 168 6.98 3.38 -12.02
N ASN A 169 7.63 2.37 -12.61
CA ASN A 169 7.17 1.75 -13.86
C ASN A 169 5.78 1.08 -13.73
N ASN A 170 5.37 0.73 -12.51
CA ASN A 170 4.05 0.14 -12.22
C ASN A 170 3.14 1.10 -11.44
N TYR A 171 3.47 2.39 -11.30
CA TYR A 171 2.76 3.32 -10.42
C TYR A 171 1.24 3.34 -10.68
N SER A 172 0.82 3.26 -11.95
CA SER A 172 -0.58 3.16 -12.36
C SER A 172 -1.33 1.99 -11.69
N PHE A 173 -0.68 0.87 -11.39
CA PHE A 173 -1.24 -0.28 -10.67
C PHE A 173 -0.99 -0.27 -9.15
N LEU A 174 -0.14 0.64 -8.66
CA LEU A 174 0.22 0.78 -7.24
C LEU A 174 -0.46 1.98 -6.57
N HIS A 175 -1.03 2.90 -7.35
CA HIS A 175 -1.73 4.07 -6.84
C HIS A 175 -3.03 3.68 -6.11
N GLY A 176 -3.24 4.18 -4.88
CA GLY A 176 -4.33 3.75 -3.98
C GLY A 176 -5.71 3.74 -4.64
N VAL A 177 -6.15 4.87 -5.20
CA VAL A 177 -7.45 4.99 -5.88
C VAL A 177 -7.54 4.05 -7.09
N ASN A 178 -6.42 3.80 -7.78
CA ASN A 178 -6.41 2.96 -8.97
C ASN A 178 -6.63 1.50 -8.56
N VAL A 179 -5.92 1.03 -7.54
CA VAL A 179 -6.11 -0.29 -6.93
C VAL A 179 -7.58 -0.46 -6.51
N ALA A 180 -8.12 0.52 -5.77
CA ALA A 180 -9.51 0.52 -5.30
C ALA A 180 -10.55 0.49 -6.44
N GLN A 181 -10.37 1.28 -7.51
CA GLN A 181 -11.21 1.22 -8.72
C GLN A 181 -10.99 -0.06 -9.53
N GLY A 182 -9.79 -0.64 -9.47
CA GLY A 182 -9.32 -1.81 -10.21
C GLY A 182 -9.85 -3.13 -9.67
N LEU A 183 -10.23 -3.20 -8.40
CA LEU A 183 -10.82 -4.41 -7.78
C LEU A 183 -11.99 -4.99 -8.61
N LYS A 184 -12.85 -4.14 -9.17
CA LYS A 184 -13.99 -4.58 -10.01
C LYS A 184 -13.64 -4.90 -11.47
N ALA A 185 -12.46 -4.53 -11.96
CA ALA A 185 -12.13 -4.54 -13.39
C ALA A 185 -12.26 -5.94 -14.02
N ALA A 186 -11.75 -6.99 -13.36
CA ALA A 186 -11.87 -8.37 -13.85
C ALA A 186 -13.33 -8.83 -14.00
N ALA A 187 -14.25 -8.37 -13.14
CA ALA A 187 -15.68 -8.67 -13.28
C ALA A 187 -16.35 -7.89 -14.42
N VAL A 188 -15.92 -6.65 -14.68
CA VAL A 188 -16.35 -5.85 -15.84
C VAL A 188 -15.87 -6.50 -17.15
N VAL A 189 -14.62 -6.96 -17.21
CA VAL A 189 -14.06 -7.67 -18.37
C VAL A 189 -14.70 -9.05 -18.55
N ARG A 190 -15.01 -9.78 -17.47
CA ARG A 190 -15.81 -11.02 -17.53
C ARG A 190 -17.14 -10.78 -18.24
N ARG A 191 -17.84 -9.69 -17.91
CA ARG A 191 -19.12 -9.34 -18.54
C ARG A 191 -19.00 -9.07 -20.06
N LEU A 192 -17.86 -8.59 -20.52
CA LEU A 192 -17.57 -8.41 -21.95
C LEU A 192 -17.22 -9.73 -22.66
N THR A 193 -16.48 -10.60 -21.99
CA THR A 193 -15.80 -11.75 -22.61
C THR A 193 -16.50 -13.10 -22.41
N GLY A 194 -17.34 -13.22 -21.38
CA GLY A 194 -17.88 -14.51 -20.91
C GLY A 194 -16.82 -15.42 -20.27
N ASN A 195 -15.63 -14.91 -19.92
CA ASN A 195 -14.56 -15.73 -19.36
C ASN A 195 -14.71 -15.89 -17.84
N ASP A 196 -15.10 -17.08 -17.39
CA ASP A 196 -15.26 -17.43 -15.98
C ASP A 196 -13.94 -17.53 -15.19
N ASP A 197 -12.78 -17.68 -15.85
CA ASP A 197 -11.48 -17.67 -15.15
C ASP A 197 -11.24 -16.35 -14.41
N LEU A 198 -11.81 -15.25 -14.92
CA LEU A 198 -11.74 -13.92 -14.33
C LEU A 198 -12.48 -13.79 -12.98
N ILE A 199 -13.33 -14.76 -12.59
CA ILE A 199 -13.88 -14.85 -11.24
C ILE A 199 -12.75 -15.07 -10.24
N THR A 200 -11.82 -15.97 -10.56
CA THR A 200 -10.63 -16.24 -9.74
C THR A 200 -9.72 -15.03 -9.68
N THR A 201 -9.51 -14.35 -10.81
CA THR A 201 -8.70 -13.12 -10.89
C THR A 201 -9.29 -11.98 -10.05
N ALA A 202 -10.61 -11.78 -10.07
CA ALA A 202 -11.28 -10.80 -9.21
C ALA A 202 -11.12 -11.14 -7.72
N SER A 203 -11.30 -12.42 -7.36
CA SER A 203 -11.07 -12.93 -6.00
C SER A 203 -9.63 -12.71 -5.55
N ASN A 204 -8.64 -12.98 -6.41
CA ASN A 204 -7.23 -12.75 -6.12
C ASN A 204 -6.94 -11.27 -5.89
N GLY A 205 -7.46 -10.39 -6.74
CA GLY A 205 -7.26 -8.94 -6.60
C GLY A 205 -7.76 -8.39 -5.28
N VAL A 206 -8.96 -8.80 -4.83
CA VAL A 206 -9.45 -8.43 -3.50
C VAL A 206 -8.59 -9.07 -2.39
N LYS A 207 -8.38 -10.39 -2.44
CA LYS A 207 -7.66 -11.11 -1.37
C LYS A 207 -6.24 -10.59 -1.17
N TRP A 208 -5.46 -10.46 -2.23
CA TRP A 208 -4.07 -10.00 -2.13
C TRP A 208 -4.01 -8.54 -1.69
N THR A 209 -4.79 -7.65 -2.31
CA THR A 209 -4.82 -6.23 -1.92
C THR A 209 -5.13 -6.05 -0.43
N PHE A 210 -6.18 -6.71 0.09
CA PHE A 210 -6.52 -6.58 1.51
C PHE A 210 -5.59 -7.38 2.44
N GLN A 211 -4.95 -8.45 1.96
CA GLN A 211 -3.98 -9.21 2.75
C GLN A 211 -2.66 -8.47 2.94
N TYR A 212 -2.14 -7.80 1.90
CA TYR A 212 -0.82 -7.16 1.92
C TYR A 212 -0.88 -5.64 2.14
N HIS A 213 -2.00 -5.01 1.79
CA HIS A 213 -2.19 -3.56 1.85
C HIS A 213 -3.55 -3.15 2.44
N GLY A 214 -4.27 -4.05 3.13
CA GLY A 214 -5.59 -3.74 3.69
C GLY A 214 -5.53 -3.01 5.03
N ALA A 215 -6.25 -1.89 5.14
CA ALA A 215 -6.50 -1.21 6.40
C ALA A 215 -7.65 -1.92 7.17
N PRO A 216 -7.60 -2.00 8.51
CA PRO A 216 -8.68 -2.63 9.31
C PRO A 216 -10.06 -2.00 9.11
N SER A 217 -10.11 -0.73 8.73
CA SER A 217 -11.36 0.01 8.48
C SER A 217 -12.09 -0.37 7.20
N GLY A 218 -11.60 -1.34 6.42
CA GLY A 218 -12.24 -1.81 5.18
C GLY A 218 -11.77 -1.11 3.90
N THR A 219 -10.73 -0.29 3.97
CA THR A 219 -10.07 0.36 2.82
C THR A 219 -8.67 -0.20 2.57
N VAL A 220 -7.96 0.32 1.57
CA VAL A 220 -6.56 0.01 1.28
C VAL A 220 -5.66 1.06 1.95
N THR A 221 -4.61 0.62 2.61
CA THR A 221 -3.48 1.42 3.08
C THR A 221 -2.67 1.86 1.87
N ALA A 222 -2.84 3.12 1.48
CA ALA A 222 -2.14 3.73 0.37
C ALA A 222 -1.99 5.25 0.57
N ASP A 223 -0.77 5.76 0.40
CA ASP A 223 -0.36 7.15 0.62
C ASP A 223 -0.07 7.90 -0.69
N GLU A 224 -1.05 7.82 -1.61
CA GLU A 224 -0.91 7.86 -3.08
C GLU A 224 -0.30 6.59 -3.69
N ARG A 225 0.38 5.75 -2.90
CA ARG A 225 0.93 4.44 -3.32
C ARG A 225 0.61 3.40 -2.25
N ILE A 226 0.35 2.14 -2.61
CA ILE A 226 0.12 1.10 -1.59
C ILE A 226 1.35 0.91 -0.66
N ASP A 227 1.12 0.89 0.64
CA ASP A 227 2.12 1.16 1.70
C ASP A 227 2.14 0.01 2.76
N GLY A 228 1.92 -1.23 2.29
CA GLY A 228 1.96 -2.41 3.16
C GLY A 228 0.90 -2.42 4.29
N LEU A 229 1.24 -3.07 5.41
CA LEU A 229 0.38 -3.20 6.61
C LEU A 229 0.88 -2.39 7.83
N ALA A 230 1.90 -1.55 7.67
CA ALA A 230 2.52 -0.88 8.81
C ALA A 230 1.56 0.16 9.44
N PRO A 231 1.62 0.40 10.76
CA PRO A 231 0.67 1.28 11.44
C PRO A 231 0.92 2.78 11.20
N TYR A 232 2.12 3.14 10.72
CA TYR A 232 2.45 4.50 10.28
C TYR A 232 1.98 4.78 8.84
N SER A 233 1.62 3.74 8.10
CA SER A 233 1.12 3.86 6.74
C SER A 233 -0.32 4.37 6.75
N GLY A 234 -0.63 5.31 5.88
CA GLY A 234 -1.95 5.94 5.84
C GLY A 234 -2.90 5.27 4.85
N ALA A 235 -4.19 5.51 5.02
CA ALA A 235 -5.22 5.23 4.03
C ALA A 235 -5.82 6.53 3.51
N GLU A 236 -5.73 6.75 2.21
CA GLU A 236 -6.33 7.88 1.52
C GLU A 236 -7.87 7.76 1.47
N LEU A 237 -8.56 8.89 1.61
CA LEU A 237 -10.03 8.93 1.63
C LEU A 237 -10.69 8.55 0.28
N CYS A 238 -10.18 8.99 -0.88
CA CYS A 238 -10.78 8.56 -2.17
C CYS A 238 -10.68 7.04 -2.36
N THR A 239 -9.57 6.45 -1.90
CA THR A 239 -9.34 5.00 -1.90
C THR A 239 -10.45 4.26 -1.15
N ALA A 240 -10.96 4.79 -0.02
CA ALA A 240 -12.09 4.19 0.72
C ALA A 240 -13.41 4.24 -0.07
N VAL A 241 -13.71 5.36 -0.73
CA VAL A 241 -14.93 5.55 -1.54
C VAL A 241 -14.94 4.62 -2.75
N GLU A 242 -13.83 4.52 -3.47
CA GLU A 242 -13.76 3.66 -4.66
C GLU A 242 -13.66 2.17 -4.31
N ALA A 243 -13.04 1.81 -3.18
CA ALA A 243 -13.01 0.43 -2.70
C ALA A 243 -14.43 -0.03 -2.36
N MET A 244 -15.18 0.77 -1.59
CA MET A 244 -16.58 0.54 -1.28
C MET A 244 -17.44 0.33 -2.53
N TYR A 245 -17.28 1.17 -3.56
CA TYR A 245 -18.02 1.02 -4.82
C TYR A 245 -17.61 -0.24 -5.60
N SER A 246 -16.32 -0.53 -5.73
CA SER A 246 -15.85 -1.71 -6.45
C SER A 246 -16.24 -3.02 -5.76
N LEU A 247 -16.18 -3.06 -4.42
CA LEU A 247 -16.64 -4.20 -3.63
C LEU A 247 -18.16 -4.38 -3.74
N SER A 248 -18.92 -3.29 -3.70
CA SER A 248 -20.37 -3.32 -3.97
C SER A 248 -20.66 -3.92 -5.34
N TYR A 249 -19.98 -3.44 -6.40
CA TYR A 249 -20.13 -3.96 -7.76
C TYR A 249 -19.77 -5.45 -7.87
N LEU A 250 -18.67 -5.88 -7.23
CA LEU A 250 -18.25 -7.28 -7.19
C LEU A 250 -19.30 -8.18 -6.54
N TYR A 251 -19.97 -7.72 -5.47
CA TYR A 251 -21.10 -8.46 -4.90
C TYR A 251 -22.24 -8.61 -5.92
N GLN A 252 -22.61 -7.56 -6.67
CA GLN A 252 -23.67 -7.68 -7.68
C GLN A 252 -23.29 -8.60 -8.84
N ALA A 253 -22.01 -8.59 -9.25
CA ALA A 253 -21.53 -9.36 -10.39
C ALA A 253 -21.25 -10.84 -10.07
N LEU A 254 -20.87 -11.16 -8.83
CA LEU A 254 -20.34 -12.48 -8.44
C LEU A 254 -21.05 -13.11 -7.22
N GLY A 255 -21.85 -12.36 -6.45
CA GLY A 255 -22.61 -12.87 -5.30
C GLY A 255 -21.81 -13.25 -4.06
N THR A 256 -20.50 -12.96 -4.01
CA THR A 256 -19.64 -13.39 -2.88
C THR A 256 -19.79 -12.46 -1.67
N ASN A 257 -20.24 -13.04 -0.54
CA ASN A 257 -20.61 -12.32 0.68
C ASN A 257 -19.51 -11.41 1.26
N ASP A 258 -18.25 -11.85 1.22
CA ASP A 258 -17.07 -11.10 1.68
C ASP A 258 -16.94 -9.70 1.05
N TYR A 259 -17.38 -9.53 -0.21
CA TYR A 259 -17.35 -8.22 -0.87
C TYR A 259 -18.35 -7.23 -0.24
N ALA A 260 -19.56 -7.69 0.11
CA ALA A 260 -20.55 -6.85 0.78
C ALA A 260 -20.12 -6.50 2.22
N ASP A 261 -19.54 -7.45 2.96
CA ASP A 261 -19.01 -7.19 4.30
C ASP A 261 -17.87 -6.17 4.29
N ARG A 262 -16.96 -6.22 3.31
CA ARG A 262 -15.91 -5.19 3.14
C ARG A 262 -16.48 -3.84 2.71
N ALA A 263 -17.50 -3.80 1.86
CA ALA A 263 -18.17 -2.56 1.49
C ALA A 263 -18.85 -1.89 2.70
N GLU A 264 -19.48 -2.67 3.58
CA GLU A 264 -20.03 -2.19 4.86
C GLU A 264 -18.93 -1.72 5.83
N LEU A 265 -17.80 -2.43 5.94
CA LEU A 265 -16.67 -1.94 6.73
C LEU A 265 -16.20 -0.56 6.25
N ALA A 266 -16.00 -0.39 4.93
CA ALA A 266 -15.61 0.90 4.36
C ALA A 266 -16.65 2.01 4.63
N ALA A 267 -17.95 1.70 4.50
CA ALA A 267 -19.04 2.65 4.73
C ALA A 267 -19.17 3.13 6.19
N PHE A 268 -19.01 2.22 7.15
CA PHE A 268 -19.26 2.50 8.57
C PHE A 268 -18.00 2.83 9.39
N ASN A 269 -16.81 2.63 8.81
CA ASN A 269 -15.52 2.85 9.47
C ASN A 269 -14.60 3.74 8.64
N ALA A 270 -14.13 3.30 7.46
CA ALA A 270 -13.11 4.04 6.69
C ALA A 270 -13.59 5.41 6.18
N LEU A 271 -14.85 5.53 5.76
CA LEU A 271 -15.41 6.82 5.34
C LEU A 271 -15.61 7.79 6.53
N PRO A 272 -16.35 7.44 7.61
CA PRO A 272 -16.62 8.39 8.69
C PRO A 272 -15.40 8.73 9.56
N VAL A 273 -14.37 7.87 9.66
CA VAL A 273 -13.17 8.20 10.46
C VAL A 273 -12.35 9.34 9.86
N SER A 274 -12.40 9.53 8.54
CA SER A 274 -11.72 10.62 7.84
C SER A 274 -12.51 11.93 7.81
N MET A 275 -13.73 11.97 8.34
CA MET A 275 -14.61 13.15 8.37
C MET A 275 -14.65 13.77 9.78
N THR A 276 -14.88 15.07 9.88
CA THR A 276 -15.53 15.61 11.09
C THR A 276 -16.98 15.11 11.17
N ASP A 277 -17.52 15.06 12.38
CA ASP A 277 -18.89 14.61 12.66
C ASP A 277 -19.98 15.44 11.95
N ASP A 278 -19.69 16.71 11.70
CA ASP A 278 -20.51 17.66 10.93
C ASP A 278 -20.28 17.63 9.41
N TRP A 279 -19.32 16.83 8.93
CA TRP A 279 -18.89 16.69 7.53
C TRP A 279 -18.37 17.98 6.85
N TRP A 280 -18.00 19.02 7.62
CA TRP A 280 -17.44 20.26 7.06
C TRP A 280 -15.93 20.22 6.80
N ALA A 281 -15.22 19.26 7.38
CA ALA A 281 -13.79 19.07 7.18
C ALA A 281 -13.44 17.57 7.07
N HIS A 282 -12.33 17.28 6.38
CA HIS A 282 -11.87 15.91 6.15
C HIS A 282 -10.36 15.80 6.20
N GLN A 283 -9.86 14.61 6.55
CA GLN A 283 -8.46 14.23 6.37
C GLN A 283 -8.23 13.72 4.94
N TYR A 284 -7.04 13.96 4.41
CA TYR A 284 -6.58 13.27 3.22
C TYR A 284 -6.17 11.83 3.57
N MET A 285 -5.42 11.69 4.67
CA MET A 285 -4.84 10.44 5.16
C MET A 285 -5.31 10.15 6.59
N ALA A 286 -5.99 9.03 6.78
CA ALA A 286 -6.28 8.47 8.11
C ALA A 286 -5.33 7.29 8.40
N GLN A 287 -4.79 7.19 9.62
CA GLN A 287 -3.92 6.06 10.00
C GLN A 287 -4.65 4.99 10.85
N PRO A 288 -4.26 3.70 10.75
CA PRO A 288 -4.80 2.65 11.62
C PRO A 288 -4.59 2.90 13.12
N ASN A 289 -3.48 3.57 13.48
CA ASN A 289 -3.23 4.08 14.82
C ASN A 289 -2.93 5.58 14.70
N GLN A 290 -3.91 6.43 14.99
CA GLN A 290 -3.77 7.88 14.91
C GLN A 290 -4.06 8.50 16.28
N GLY A 291 -3.00 8.86 17.01
CA GLY A 291 -3.14 9.45 18.33
C GLY A 291 -3.53 10.94 18.32
N TYR A 292 -3.39 11.63 17.18
CA TYR A 292 -3.57 13.08 17.05
C TYR A 292 -3.74 13.45 15.56
N SER A 293 -4.19 14.68 15.29
CA SER A 293 -4.41 15.21 13.93
C SER A 293 -3.85 16.62 13.87
N ARG A 294 -2.61 16.78 13.39
CA ARG A 294 -1.88 18.06 13.40
C ARG A 294 -0.92 18.18 12.21
N GLU A 295 -0.41 19.39 11.98
CA GLU A 295 0.68 19.60 11.03
C GLU A 295 1.92 18.80 11.47
N LEU A 296 2.41 17.90 10.61
CA LEU A 296 3.49 16.98 10.94
C LEU A 296 4.88 17.63 10.77
N PRO A 297 5.83 17.43 11.69
CA PRO A 297 7.22 17.89 11.51
C PRO A 297 7.91 17.26 10.30
N GLU A 298 7.66 15.97 10.05
CA GLU A 298 8.14 15.23 8.88
C GLU A 298 7.02 14.33 8.35
N THR A 299 6.77 14.35 7.04
CA THR A 299 5.76 13.46 6.45
C THR A 299 6.27 12.00 6.39
N PRO A 300 5.50 11.01 6.88
CA PRO A 300 5.80 9.60 6.65
C PRO A 300 5.37 9.13 5.26
N PHE A 301 4.57 9.93 4.56
CA PHE A 301 3.89 9.57 3.32
C PHE A 301 4.75 9.84 2.08
N TYR A 302 4.54 9.03 1.04
CA TYR A 302 5.21 9.08 -0.25
C TYR A 302 4.93 10.37 -1.03
N ASN A 303 3.66 10.70 -1.28
CA ASN A 303 3.27 11.91 -2.01
C ASN A 303 2.14 12.69 -1.30
N THR A 304 2.22 12.78 0.03
CA THR A 304 1.31 13.62 0.83
C THR A 304 2.08 14.60 1.72
N ASN A 305 1.63 15.86 1.70
CA ASN A 305 2.23 16.95 2.47
C ASN A 305 1.96 16.82 3.99
N ASN A 306 2.60 17.68 4.79
CA ASN A 306 2.56 17.64 6.26
C ASN A 306 1.18 17.95 6.91
N LEU A 307 0.24 18.54 6.17
CA LEU A 307 -1.15 18.75 6.59
C LEU A 307 -2.08 17.58 6.25
N GLY A 308 -1.62 16.53 5.57
CA GLY A 308 -2.48 15.44 5.08
C GLY A 308 -3.30 14.70 6.15
N GLN A 309 -2.85 14.71 7.40
CA GLN A 309 -3.59 14.17 8.56
C GLN A 309 -4.48 15.19 9.29
N THR A 310 -4.45 16.47 8.92
CA THR A 310 -5.36 17.46 9.50
C THR A 310 -6.74 17.34 8.86
N PHE A 311 -7.80 17.54 9.65
CA PHE A 311 -9.14 17.73 9.09
C PHE A 311 -9.23 19.13 8.50
N GLY A 312 -9.51 19.26 7.20
CA GLY A 312 -9.66 20.57 6.55
C GLY A 312 -10.53 20.53 5.30
N LEU A 313 -10.58 21.65 4.57
CA LEU A 313 -11.26 21.72 3.27
C LEU A 313 -10.36 21.24 2.11
N GLU A 314 -9.07 21.58 2.16
CA GLU A 314 -8.05 21.20 1.18
C GLU A 314 -6.70 20.88 1.87
N PRO A 315 -6.66 19.94 2.84
CA PRO A 315 -5.43 19.60 3.58
C PRO A 315 -4.31 19.09 2.66
N ASN A 316 -4.69 18.44 1.55
CA ASN A 316 -3.82 18.06 0.44
C ASN A 316 -4.62 18.24 -0.86
N TYR A 317 -4.41 17.43 -1.90
CA TYR A 317 -5.13 17.57 -3.17
C TYR A 317 -6.66 17.62 -2.98
N PRO A 318 -7.39 18.49 -3.71
CA PRO A 318 -8.84 18.67 -3.55
C PRO A 318 -9.68 17.52 -4.13
N CYS A 319 -9.07 16.41 -4.55
CA CYS A 319 -9.76 15.21 -5.02
C CYS A 319 -10.67 14.63 -3.91
N CYS A 320 -10.18 14.56 -2.68
CA CYS A 320 -10.94 14.09 -1.52
C CYS A 320 -12.18 14.95 -1.26
N THR A 321 -12.07 16.27 -1.40
CA THR A 321 -13.18 17.25 -1.25
C THR A 321 -14.34 16.96 -2.21
N VAL A 322 -14.06 16.52 -3.44
CA VAL A 322 -15.09 16.21 -4.47
C VAL A 322 -15.46 14.72 -4.57
N ASN A 323 -14.65 13.84 -3.99
CA ASN A 323 -14.87 12.39 -4.03
C ASN A 323 -15.69 11.88 -2.83
N HIS A 324 -15.38 12.30 -1.60
CA HIS A 324 -16.06 11.81 -0.39
C HIS A 324 -17.60 11.97 -0.38
N PRO A 325 -18.21 13.04 -0.96
CA PRO A 325 -19.67 13.17 -0.99
C PRO A 325 -20.37 12.11 -1.85
N GLN A 326 -19.60 11.34 -2.65
CA GLN A 326 -20.08 10.24 -3.46
C GLN A 326 -20.14 8.91 -2.69
N GLY A 327 -19.46 8.79 -1.53
CA GLY A 327 -19.35 7.55 -0.75
C GLY A 327 -20.69 6.94 -0.34
N LEU A 328 -21.42 7.57 0.58
CA LEU A 328 -22.74 7.09 1.01
C LEU A 328 -23.75 6.96 -0.16
N PRO A 329 -23.77 7.85 -1.17
CA PRO A 329 -24.58 7.65 -2.37
C PRO A 329 -24.24 6.39 -3.16
N LYS A 330 -22.96 6.08 -3.38
CA LYS A 330 -22.49 4.85 -4.02
C LYS A 330 -22.88 3.63 -3.19
N PHE A 331 -22.81 3.69 -1.87
CA PHE A 331 -23.30 2.62 -1.00
C PHE A 331 -24.81 2.40 -1.16
N VAL A 332 -25.62 3.43 -0.93
CA VAL A 332 -27.10 3.35 -0.95
C VAL A 332 -27.65 2.93 -2.32
N SER A 333 -27.07 3.41 -3.43
CA SER A 333 -27.52 3.01 -4.77
C SER A 333 -27.23 1.54 -5.10
N ASN A 334 -26.29 0.91 -4.39
CA ASN A 334 -25.93 -0.49 -4.55
C ASN A 334 -26.49 -1.39 -3.42
N SER A 335 -27.24 -0.84 -2.46
CA SER A 335 -27.81 -1.59 -1.32
C SER A 335 -28.89 -2.59 -1.71
N TYR A 336 -29.58 -2.42 -2.85
CA TYR A 336 -30.58 -3.38 -3.34
C TYR A 336 -30.23 -3.88 -4.74
N VAL A 337 -30.39 -5.19 -4.96
CA VAL A 337 -30.15 -5.83 -6.27
C VAL A 337 -31.33 -6.70 -6.70
N LEU A 338 -31.52 -6.82 -8.01
CA LEU A 338 -32.50 -7.73 -8.61
C LEU A 338 -31.92 -9.14 -8.72
N LEU A 339 -32.71 -10.16 -8.39
CA LEU A 339 -32.36 -11.56 -8.56
C LEU A 339 -33.36 -12.23 -9.51
N GLY A 340 -32.97 -12.37 -10.78
CA GLY A 340 -33.88 -12.82 -11.84
C GLY A 340 -35.03 -11.84 -12.11
N ASP A 341 -36.16 -12.33 -12.62
CA ASP A 341 -37.32 -11.49 -12.99
C ASP A 341 -38.23 -11.11 -11.82
N SER A 342 -38.08 -11.76 -10.67
CA SER A 342 -39.03 -11.70 -9.54
C SER A 342 -38.39 -11.69 -8.15
N GLY A 343 -37.07 -11.57 -8.06
CA GLY A 343 -36.34 -11.48 -6.80
C GLY A 343 -35.83 -10.07 -6.53
N LEU A 344 -35.87 -9.64 -5.27
CA LEU A 344 -35.25 -8.41 -4.78
C LEU A 344 -34.44 -8.73 -3.52
N VAL A 345 -33.16 -8.33 -3.48
CA VAL A 345 -32.25 -8.60 -2.36
C VAL A 345 -31.90 -7.28 -1.66
N HIS A 346 -31.96 -7.22 -0.32
CA HIS A 346 -31.24 -6.21 0.47
C HIS A 346 -29.81 -6.72 0.68
N ALA A 347 -28.88 -6.15 -0.09
CA ALA A 347 -27.49 -6.59 -0.22
C ALA A 347 -26.53 -5.88 0.74
N LEU A 348 -26.66 -4.56 0.91
CA LEU A 348 -25.81 -3.78 1.83
C LEU A 348 -26.69 -3.26 2.97
N LEU A 349 -26.59 -3.93 4.12
CA LEU A 349 -27.53 -3.79 5.23
C LEU A 349 -27.44 -2.37 5.83
N SER A 350 -28.57 -1.66 5.85
CA SER A 350 -28.63 -0.25 6.25
C SER A 350 -30.07 0.25 6.44
N PRO A 351 -30.28 1.36 7.17
CA PRO A 351 -31.57 2.04 7.23
C PRO A 351 -31.91 2.68 5.88
N THR A 352 -32.76 2.01 5.10
CA THR A 352 -33.04 2.35 3.70
C THR A 352 -34.49 2.08 3.32
N SER A 353 -34.93 2.68 2.22
CA SER A 353 -36.16 2.25 1.55
C SER A 353 -35.97 2.21 0.04
N VAL A 354 -36.57 1.22 -0.59
CA VAL A 354 -36.61 1.06 -2.05
C VAL A 354 -38.07 0.96 -2.48
N THR A 355 -38.40 1.64 -3.57
CA THR A 355 -39.67 1.45 -4.31
C THR A 355 -39.31 1.24 -5.76
N THR A 356 -39.74 0.11 -6.33
CA THR A 356 -39.33 -0.29 -7.69
C THR A 356 -40.43 -1.10 -8.38
N THR A 357 -40.29 -1.28 -9.69
CA THR A 357 -41.07 -2.24 -10.48
C THR A 357 -40.13 -3.33 -10.97
N LEU A 358 -40.41 -4.58 -10.58
CA LEU A 358 -39.62 -5.74 -10.97
C LEU A 358 -39.82 -6.07 -12.46
N PRO A 359 -38.91 -6.82 -13.12
CA PRO A 359 -39.06 -7.21 -14.52
C PRO A 359 -40.36 -7.96 -14.84
N ASN A 360 -40.92 -8.70 -13.89
CA ASN A 360 -42.24 -9.34 -13.97
C ASN A 360 -43.44 -8.38 -13.84
N GLY A 361 -43.21 -7.06 -13.77
CA GLY A 361 -44.23 -6.01 -13.68
C GLY A 361 -44.78 -5.75 -12.27
N GLN A 362 -44.34 -6.48 -11.24
CA GLN A 362 -44.81 -6.25 -9.87
C GLN A 362 -44.18 -4.99 -9.27
N LYS A 363 -45.01 -4.15 -8.65
CA LYS A 363 -44.55 -3.00 -7.88
C LYS A 363 -44.27 -3.46 -6.46
N VAL A 364 -43.08 -3.11 -5.96
CA VAL A 364 -42.60 -3.51 -4.62
C VAL A 364 -42.06 -2.28 -3.90
N THR A 365 -42.46 -2.11 -2.64
CA THR A 365 -41.86 -1.18 -1.70
C THR A 365 -41.34 -1.96 -0.49
N VAL A 366 -40.07 -1.75 -0.15
CA VAL A 366 -39.44 -2.29 1.06
C VAL A 366 -38.87 -1.10 1.86
N LYS A 367 -39.21 -1.02 3.14
CA LYS A 367 -38.54 -0.15 4.13
C LYS A 367 -37.79 -1.04 5.12
N CYS A 368 -36.54 -0.71 5.38
CA CYS A 368 -35.73 -1.27 6.46
C CYS A 368 -35.51 -0.17 7.52
N ASP A 369 -36.04 -0.39 8.71
CA ASP A 369 -35.95 0.51 9.87
C ASP A 369 -35.02 -0.12 10.91
N THR A 370 -33.91 0.55 11.23
CA THR A 370 -32.83 -0.04 12.03
C THR A 370 -31.83 1.01 12.53
N ASN A 371 -31.21 0.72 13.68
CA ASN A 371 -30.00 1.39 14.16
C ASN A 371 -28.70 0.66 13.72
N TYR A 372 -28.78 -0.33 12.83
CA TYR A 372 -27.60 -1.01 12.25
C TYR A 372 -26.65 0.02 11.59
N PRO A 373 -25.33 -0.05 11.84
CA PRO A 373 -24.58 -1.16 12.45
C PRO A 373 -24.42 -1.08 13.98
N PHE A 374 -25.03 -0.11 14.66
CA PHE A 374 -24.96 0.02 16.13
C PHE A 374 -25.91 -0.93 16.88
N ALA A 375 -26.89 -1.48 16.17
CA ALA A 375 -27.82 -2.48 16.69
C ALA A 375 -27.90 -3.71 15.76
N ASP A 376 -28.25 -4.83 16.38
CA ASP A 376 -28.24 -6.17 15.81
C ASP A 376 -29.54 -6.54 15.07
N THR A 377 -30.47 -5.59 14.93
CA THR A 377 -31.87 -5.85 14.56
C THR A 377 -32.33 -4.92 13.44
N LEU A 378 -32.86 -5.50 12.37
CA LEU A 378 -33.40 -4.80 11.20
C LEU A 378 -34.88 -5.11 11.04
N THR A 379 -35.75 -4.10 11.12
CA THR A 379 -37.19 -4.26 10.98
C THR A 379 -37.63 -3.91 9.56
N TYR A 380 -38.17 -4.89 8.85
CA TYR A 380 -38.61 -4.72 7.48
C TYR A 380 -40.12 -4.47 7.42
N THR A 381 -40.54 -3.59 6.53
CA THR A 381 -41.94 -3.39 6.14
C THR A 381 -42.03 -3.53 4.62
N VAL A 382 -42.81 -4.50 4.14
CA VAL A 382 -42.91 -4.85 2.71
C VAL A 382 -44.34 -4.65 2.22
N SER A 383 -44.47 -4.02 1.05
CA SER A 383 -45.73 -3.91 0.30
C SER A 383 -45.50 -4.31 -1.16
N THR A 384 -46.44 -5.04 -1.76
CA THR A 384 -46.36 -5.48 -3.15
C THR A 384 -47.74 -5.63 -3.80
N THR A 385 -47.81 -5.45 -5.11
CA THR A 385 -49.01 -5.73 -5.92
C THR A 385 -49.24 -7.21 -6.21
N GLY A 386 -48.26 -8.09 -5.94
CA GLY A 386 -48.36 -9.50 -6.29
C GLY A 386 -47.14 -10.34 -5.90
N THR A 387 -46.99 -11.49 -6.54
CA THR A 387 -45.98 -12.50 -6.20
C THR A 387 -44.55 -12.06 -6.56
N PHE A 388 -43.67 -12.08 -5.56
CA PHE A 388 -42.23 -11.91 -5.70
C PHE A 388 -41.51 -12.62 -4.54
N ASP A 389 -40.19 -12.79 -4.63
CA ASP A 389 -39.36 -13.26 -3.52
C ASP A 389 -38.46 -12.12 -3.03
N PHE A 390 -38.49 -11.86 -1.72
CA PHE A 390 -37.56 -10.94 -1.08
C PHE A 390 -36.42 -11.73 -0.45
N TYR A 391 -35.21 -11.19 -0.52
CA TYR A 391 -34.02 -11.83 0.02
C TYR A 391 -33.26 -10.85 0.93
N ILE A 392 -32.68 -11.36 2.01
CA ILE A 392 -31.82 -10.59 2.90
C ILE A 392 -30.51 -11.34 3.10
N ARG A 393 -29.40 -10.61 3.00
CA ARG A 393 -28.05 -11.12 3.23
C ARG A 393 -27.81 -11.40 4.72
N ALA A 394 -27.29 -12.59 5.01
CA ALA A 394 -26.65 -12.92 6.28
C ALA A 394 -25.16 -12.58 6.17
N PRO A 395 -24.62 -11.62 6.95
CA PRO A 395 -23.19 -11.29 6.93
C PRO A 395 -22.30 -12.46 7.35
N ALA A 396 -21.12 -12.62 6.73
CA ALA A 396 -20.23 -13.75 7.01
C ALA A 396 -19.59 -13.70 8.41
N TRP A 397 -19.61 -12.53 9.06
CA TRP A 397 -19.20 -12.36 10.45
C TRP A 397 -20.27 -12.78 11.47
N ALA A 398 -21.53 -12.97 11.05
CA ALA A 398 -22.62 -13.26 11.97
C ALA A 398 -22.57 -14.71 12.46
N THR A 399 -22.66 -14.92 13.77
CA THR A 399 -22.65 -16.26 14.38
C THR A 399 -24.02 -16.92 14.32
N SER A 400 -25.08 -16.12 14.18
CA SER A 400 -26.43 -16.55 13.84
C SER A 400 -27.15 -15.44 13.08
N SER A 401 -27.96 -15.81 12.09
CA SER A 401 -28.83 -14.89 11.35
C SER A 401 -30.24 -15.49 11.34
N THR A 402 -31.21 -14.76 11.88
CA THR A 402 -32.56 -15.28 12.11
C THR A 402 -33.63 -14.29 11.69
N LEU A 403 -34.78 -14.81 11.23
CA LEU A 403 -35.96 -14.04 10.90
C LEU A 403 -37.12 -14.41 11.82
N SER A 404 -37.93 -13.42 12.20
CA SER A 404 -39.12 -13.61 13.02
C SER A 404 -40.25 -12.67 12.58
N GLY A 405 -41.49 -13.14 12.67
CA GLY A 405 -42.67 -12.38 12.23
C GLY A 405 -43.83 -13.30 11.83
N ALA A 406 -45.04 -12.75 11.75
CA ALA A 406 -46.28 -13.54 11.65
C ALA A 406 -46.45 -14.34 10.34
N GLN A 407 -45.60 -14.12 9.32
CA GLN A 407 -45.70 -14.78 8.00
C GLN A 407 -44.34 -15.18 7.41
N VAL A 408 -43.30 -15.36 8.23
CA VAL A 408 -41.98 -15.77 7.74
C VAL A 408 -41.78 -17.28 7.91
N ASP A 409 -41.81 -17.99 6.79
CA ASP A 409 -41.13 -19.29 6.63
C ASP A 409 -39.90 -19.03 5.76
N SER A 410 -38.71 -19.21 6.34
CA SER A 410 -37.44 -18.87 5.70
C SER A 410 -36.32 -19.78 6.17
N THR A 411 -35.64 -20.40 5.23
CA THR A 411 -34.34 -21.05 5.44
C THR A 411 -33.25 -20.17 4.85
N GLU A 412 -32.13 -20.03 5.56
CA GLU A 412 -30.90 -19.52 4.97
C GLU A 412 -30.38 -20.52 3.93
N ASP A 413 -30.05 -20.03 2.74
CA ASP A 413 -29.25 -20.79 1.78
C ASP A 413 -27.76 -20.59 2.10
N SER A 414 -27.15 -21.59 2.73
CA SER A 414 -25.73 -21.55 3.14
C SER A 414 -24.74 -21.48 1.97
N SER A 415 -25.19 -21.67 0.72
CA SER A 415 -24.36 -21.48 -0.48
C SER A 415 -24.29 -20.03 -0.95
N THR A 416 -25.32 -19.22 -0.63
CA THR A 416 -25.42 -17.81 -1.04
C THR A 416 -25.39 -16.83 0.14
N GLY A 417 -25.58 -17.30 1.37
CA GLY A 417 -25.75 -16.44 2.54
C GLY A 417 -27.04 -15.61 2.49
N LEU A 418 -28.08 -16.10 1.81
CA LEU A 418 -29.36 -15.39 1.67
C LEU A 418 -30.49 -16.07 2.42
N HIS A 419 -31.23 -15.30 3.21
CA HIS A 419 -32.55 -15.68 3.69
C HIS A 419 -33.59 -15.32 2.63
N ARG A 420 -34.46 -16.26 2.26
CA ARG A 420 -35.56 -16.04 1.30
C ARG A 420 -36.89 -15.90 2.03
N ILE A 421 -37.65 -14.85 1.70
CA ILE A 421 -39.03 -14.62 2.13
C ILE A 421 -39.95 -14.60 0.91
N ALA A 422 -40.93 -15.51 0.88
CA ALA A 422 -41.82 -15.73 -0.25
C ALA A 422 -43.12 -14.93 -0.15
N PHE A 423 -43.30 -13.89 -0.98
CA PHE A 423 -44.58 -13.17 -1.08
C PHE A 423 -45.46 -13.78 -2.17
N ARG A 424 -46.70 -14.16 -1.81
CA ARG A 424 -47.62 -14.95 -2.67
C ARG A 424 -48.98 -14.28 -2.84
N GLY A 425 -48.95 -13.02 -3.31
CA GLY A 425 -50.14 -12.19 -3.53
C GLY A 425 -49.85 -10.73 -3.20
N SER A 426 -50.85 -9.86 -3.36
CA SER A 426 -50.73 -8.47 -2.93
C SER A 426 -50.71 -8.38 -1.40
N THR A 427 -49.78 -7.61 -0.85
CA THR A 427 -49.79 -7.26 0.58
C THR A 427 -49.45 -5.78 0.78
N GLN A 428 -49.91 -5.21 1.88
CA GLN A 428 -49.66 -3.85 2.28
C GLN A 428 -49.14 -3.85 3.73
N GLY A 429 -47.86 -3.51 3.90
CA GLY A 429 -47.24 -3.35 5.22
C GLY A 429 -47.00 -4.64 5.99
N THR A 430 -46.70 -5.78 5.33
CA THR A 430 -46.23 -6.98 6.05
C THR A 430 -44.92 -6.65 6.76
N THR A 431 -44.88 -6.81 8.08
CA THR A 431 -43.69 -6.59 8.90
C THR A 431 -43.06 -7.88 9.39
N PHE A 432 -41.73 -7.86 9.49
CA PHE A 432 -40.94 -8.92 10.11
C PHE A 432 -39.57 -8.36 10.51
N THR A 433 -38.85 -9.10 11.34
CA THR A 433 -37.59 -8.66 11.94
C THR A 433 -36.48 -9.65 11.60
N HIS A 434 -35.35 -9.11 11.15
CA HIS A 434 -34.08 -9.82 10.96
C HIS A 434 -33.16 -9.50 12.12
N THR A 435 -32.62 -10.53 12.77
CA THR A 435 -31.74 -10.41 13.94
C THR A 435 -30.44 -11.14 13.68
N LEU A 436 -29.33 -10.41 13.85
CA LEU A 436 -27.96 -10.85 13.65
C LEU A 436 -27.27 -11.02 15.00
N GLN A 437 -26.66 -12.17 15.27
CA GLN A 437 -25.80 -12.34 16.44
C GLN A 437 -24.34 -12.07 16.06
N ALA A 438 -23.68 -11.22 16.85
CA ALA A 438 -22.31 -10.80 16.65
C ALA A 438 -21.50 -10.96 17.95
N ASP A 439 -20.44 -11.75 17.88
CA ASP A 439 -19.41 -11.80 18.92
C ASP A 439 -18.33 -10.73 18.68
N VAL A 440 -17.55 -10.44 19.71
CA VAL A 440 -16.32 -9.64 19.55
C VAL A 440 -15.29 -10.50 18.83
N ARG A 441 -14.82 -10.03 17.66
CA ARG A 441 -13.79 -10.69 16.86
C ARG A 441 -12.50 -9.87 16.86
N THR A 442 -11.37 -10.55 16.91
CA THR A 442 -10.04 -9.94 16.80
C THR A 442 -9.32 -10.48 15.58
N GLU A 443 -8.75 -9.60 14.76
CA GLU A 443 -7.89 -9.97 13.64
C GLU A 443 -6.44 -9.64 13.95
N ALA A 444 -5.53 -10.58 13.66
CA ALA A 444 -4.10 -10.37 13.84
C ALA A 444 -3.56 -9.35 12.81
N ARG A 445 -2.68 -8.47 13.25
CA ARG A 445 -2.04 -7.40 12.47
C ARG A 445 -0.52 -7.42 12.69
N ALA A 446 0.20 -6.53 12.01
CA ALA A 446 1.66 -6.48 12.05
C ALA A 446 2.22 -6.40 13.48
N ASN A 447 3.38 -7.03 13.72
CA ASN A 447 4.07 -7.07 15.00
C ASN A 447 3.21 -7.49 16.21
N ASP A 448 2.39 -8.54 16.08
CA ASP A 448 1.51 -9.04 17.16
C ASP A 448 0.54 -7.96 17.70
N THR A 449 0.06 -7.07 16.84
CA THR A 449 -1.07 -6.18 17.15
C THR A 449 -2.38 -6.83 16.73
N ILE A 450 -3.51 -6.28 17.18
CA ILE A 450 -4.84 -6.75 16.80
C ILE A 450 -5.73 -5.59 16.36
N SER A 451 -6.71 -5.89 15.51
CA SER A 451 -7.88 -5.04 15.28
C SER A 451 -9.09 -5.68 15.92
N VAL A 452 -9.91 -4.89 16.63
CA VAL A 452 -11.08 -5.36 17.38
C VAL A 452 -12.33 -4.93 16.66
N TYR A 453 -13.26 -5.86 16.44
CA TYR A 453 -14.53 -5.58 15.78
C TYR A 453 -15.70 -6.23 16.51
N ARG A 454 -16.89 -5.70 16.25
CA ARG A 454 -18.15 -6.41 16.46
C ARG A 454 -19.10 -6.05 15.33
N GLY A 455 -19.65 -7.06 14.65
CA GLY A 455 -20.42 -6.85 13.43
C GLY A 455 -19.60 -6.15 12.35
N ALA A 456 -20.22 -5.16 11.69
CA ALA A 456 -19.60 -4.27 10.72
C ALA A 456 -18.86 -3.05 11.34
N LEU A 457 -18.69 -2.99 12.66
CA LEU A 457 -17.96 -1.91 13.35
C LEU A 457 -16.55 -2.36 13.80
N LEU A 458 -15.56 -1.52 13.48
CA LEU A 458 -14.21 -1.51 14.04
C LEU A 458 -14.19 -0.63 15.31
N TYR A 459 -13.48 -1.06 16.34
CA TYR A 459 -13.31 -0.32 17.60
C TYR A 459 -11.85 0.13 17.76
N ALA A 460 -11.65 1.34 18.27
CA ALA A 460 -10.35 1.97 18.48
C ALA A 460 -10.22 2.47 19.93
N LEU A 461 -8.97 2.70 20.37
CA LEU A 461 -8.72 3.35 21.65
C LEU A 461 -9.19 4.81 21.53
N TYR A 462 -10.05 5.24 22.45
CA TYR A 462 -10.40 6.63 22.62
C TYR A 462 -9.30 7.37 23.36
N ILE A 463 -8.88 8.45 22.73
CA ILE A 463 -7.86 9.35 23.20
C ILE A 463 -8.51 10.74 23.18
N PRO A 464 -8.88 11.33 24.33
CA PRO A 464 -9.37 12.70 24.37
C PRO A 464 -8.34 13.67 23.78
N SER A 465 -8.83 14.72 23.13
CA SER A 465 -8.00 15.77 22.51
C SER A 465 -8.46 17.18 22.87
N GLU A 466 -7.55 18.12 22.69
CA GLU A 466 -7.82 19.55 22.59
C GLU A 466 -7.86 19.95 21.11
N ARG A 467 -8.92 20.66 20.70
CA ARG A 467 -9.07 21.20 19.35
C ARG A 467 -8.63 22.64 19.27
N SER A 468 -8.05 23.01 18.13
CA SER A 468 -8.00 24.39 17.64
C SER A 468 -8.45 24.41 16.18
N SER A 469 -8.90 25.57 15.68
CA SER A 469 -9.33 25.72 14.29
C SER A 469 -8.82 27.01 13.65
N THR A 470 -8.55 26.93 12.34
CA THR A 470 -8.15 28.07 11.52
C THR A 470 -9.06 28.20 10.29
N ALA A 471 -8.94 29.29 9.54
CA ALA A 471 -9.56 29.36 8.22
C ALA A 471 -8.92 28.29 7.29
N PRO A 472 -9.64 27.76 6.30
CA PRO A 472 -9.08 26.82 5.35
C PRO A 472 -7.81 27.33 4.65
N LYS A 473 -6.81 26.47 4.51
CA LYS A 473 -5.59 26.75 3.74
C LYS A 473 -5.69 26.21 2.30
N ASP A 474 -5.07 26.91 1.36
CA ASP A 474 -4.89 26.48 -0.02
C ASP A 474 -3.83 25.36 -0.08
N TYR A 475 -4.13 24.26 -0.79
CA TYR A 475 -3.23 23.10 -0.78
C TYR A 475 -1.89 23.34 -1.47
N GLN A 476 -1.82 24.27 -2.45
CA GLN A 476 -0.62 24.57 -3.24
C GLN A 476 0.31 25.55 -2.52
N ASN A 477 -0.24 26.68 -2.06
CA ASN A 477 0.54 27.79 -1.52
C ASN A 477 0.56 27.87 0.02
N LYS A 478 -0.27 27.06 0.69
CA LYS A 478 -0.40 26.95 2.16
C LYS A 478 -0.86 28.22 2.90
N GLY A 479 -1.16 29.31 2.18
CA GLY A 479 -1.83 30.48 2.71
C GLY A 479 -3.32 30.24 2.94
N PHE A 480 -3.97 31.10 3.71
CA PHE A 480 -5.42 31.02 3.93
C PHE A 480 -6.20 31.34 2.65
N LEU A 481 -7.22 30.53 2.38
CA LEU A 481 -8.18 30.77 1.31
C LEU A 481 -8.99 32.07 1.56
N PRO A 482 -9.47 32.75 0.51
CA PRO A 482 -10.33 33.93 0.64
C PRO A 482 -11.56 33.67 1.51
N ALA A 483 -11.98 34.67 2.28
CA ALA A 483 -13.09 34.54 3.23
C ALA A 483 -14.46 34.20 2.60
N ASP A 484 -14.59 34.37 1.28
CA ASP A 484 -15.76 34.04 0.47
C ASP A 484 -15.60 32.76 -0.37
N TYR A 485 -14.45 32.07 -0.29
CA TYR A 485 -14.20 30.81 -1.01
C TYR A 485 -15.07 29.65 -0.51
N ALA A 486 -15.31 29.59 0.80
CA ALA A 486 -16.07 28.53 1.46
C ALA A 486 -17.00 29.07 2.55
N PRO A 487 -18.08 28.34 2.93
CA PRO A 487 -18.94 28.69 4.06
C PRO A 487 -18.14 28.76 5.37
N SER A 488 -18.57 29.58 6.33
CA SER A 488 -17.83 29.79 7.59
C SER A 488 -17.71 28.55 8.48
N GLN A 489 -18.48 27.50 8.19
CA GLN A 489 -18.36 26.18 8.80
C GLN A 489 -17.15 25.38 8.31
N ALA A 490 -16.65 25.66 7.09
CA ALA A 490 -15.43 25.04 6.59
C ALA A 490 -14.22 25.61 7.35
N ARG A 491 -13.51 24.73 8.06
CA ARG A 491 -12.42 25.08 8.97
C ARG A 491 -11.35 23.99 8.91
N ASP A 492 -10.09 24.39 9.05
CA ASP A 492 -9.00 23.45 9.23
C ASP A 492 -8.74 23.27 10.74
N TYR A 493 -8.70 22.02 11.20
CA TYR A 493 -8.63 21.64 12.61
C TYR A 493 -7.32 20.94 12.96
N THR A 494 -6.77 21.34 14.11
CA THR A 494 -5.69 20.63 14.79
C THR A 494 -6.21 20.05 16.09
N MET A 495 -5.95 18.76 16.32
CA MET A 495 -6.38 17.97 17.47
C MET A 495 -5.14 17.37 18.13
N GLN A 496 -4.90 17.72 19.40
CA GLN A 496 -3.75 17.28 20.18
C GLN A 496 -4.23 16.39 21.34
N ASN A 497 -3.71 15.17 21.46
CA ASN A 497 -4.11 14.27 22.55
C ASN A 497 -3.71 14.77 23.93
N THR A 498 -4.61 14.57 24.91
CA THR A 498 -4.39 14.90 26.32
C THR A 498 -3.98 13.68 27.17
N THR A 499 -4.24 12.45 26.70
CA THR A 499 -3.77 11.20 27.34
C THR A 499 -2.78 10.42 26.45
N ALA A 500 -2.14 9.40 27.02
CA ALA A 500 -1.26 8.50 26.27
C ALA A 500 -2.02 7.73 25.16
N TRP A 501 -1.47 7.72 23.95
CA TRP A 501 -1.94 6.90 22.82
C TRP A 501 -1.23 5.53 22.75
N ASN A 502 -0.04 5.45 23.35
CA ASN A 502 0.90 4.34 23.30
C ASN A 502 0.53 3.20 24.27
N VAL A 503 -0.63 2.57 24.05
CA VAL A 503 -1.26 1.61 24.95
C VAL A 503 -1.24 0.19 24.39
N ALA A 504 -1.03 -0.80 25.27
CA ALA A 504 -1.24 -2.22 24.98
C ALA A 504 -2.49 -2.73 25.71
N VAL A 505 -3.19 -3.70 25.09
CA VAL A 505 -4.38 -4.36 25.65
C VAL A 505 -4.15 -5.85 25.90
N ASP A 506 -4.90 -6.42 26.83
CA ASP A 506 -5.12 -7.86 26.92
C ASP A 506 -6.40 -8.26 26.15
N PRO A 507 -6.29 -8.94 24.99
CA PRO A 507 -7.45 -9.33 24.19
C PRO A 507 -8.41 -10.28 24.91
N SER A 508 -7.94 -11.04 25.91
CA SER A 508 -8.78 -11.98 26.67
C SER A 508 -9.78 -11.29 27.59
N THR A 509 -9.61 -9.98 27.80
CA THR A 509 -10.44 -9.16 28.69
C THR A 509 -11.46 -8.29 27.94
N LEU A 510 -11.54 -8.41 26.61
CA LEU A 510 -12.49 -7.67 25.77
C LEU A 510 -13.94 -7.98 26.18
N ARG A 511 -14.70 -6.95 26.53
CA ARG A 511 -16.14 -7.04 26.85
C ARG A 511 -16.91 -6.01 26.05
N TYR A 512 -17.93 -6.46 25.34
CA TYR A 512 -18.87 -5.58 24.63
C TYR A 512 -20.00 -5.13 25.56
N HIS A 513 -20.31 -3.84 25.49
CA HIS A 513 -21.42 -3.22 26.19
C HIS A 513 -22.45 -2.77 25.14
N ALA A 514 -23.55 -3.51 25.09
CA ALA A 514 -24.66 -3.28 24.18
C ALA A 514 -25.42 -1.99 24.53
N PRO A 515 -26.07 -1.34 23.56
CA PRO A 515 -26.97 -0.23 23.85
C PRO A 515 -28.18 -0.72 24.67
N ALA A 516 -28.85 0.19 25.38
CA ALA A 516 -30.18 -0.13 25.93
C ALA A 516 -31.14 -0.51 24.77
N PRO A 517 -32.07 -1.47 24.93
CA PRO A 517 -32.91 -1.97 23.84
C PRO A 517 -33.75 -0.90 23.13
N ASP A 518 -34.02 0.22 23.81
CA ASP A 518 -34.80 1.37 23.40
C ASP A 518 -33.95 2.65 23.21
N ALA A 519 -32.61 2.54 23.24
CA ALA A 519 -31.72 3.68 23.04
C ALA A 519 -31.89 4.30 21.65
N ALA A 520 -32.36 5.55 21.61
CA ALA A 520 -32.35 6.35 20.40
C ALA A 520 -30.90 6.64 19.96
N LEU A 521 -30.61 6.48 18.67
CA LEU A 521 -29.32 6.85 18.11
C LEU A 521 -29.20 8.37 18.08
N GLN A 522 -28.14 8.91 18.66
CA GLN A 522 -27.86 10.35 18.62
C GLN A 522 -27.44 10.77 17.19
N SER A 523 -27.58 12.05 16.88
CA SER A 523 -27.23 12.61 15.57
C SER A 523 -26.34 13.85 15.74
N PRO A 524 -25.12 13.88 15.18
CA PRO A 524 -24.49 12.85 14.33
C PRO A 524 -24.11 11.57 15.11
N ALA A 525 -24.39 10.40 14.52
CA ALA A 525 -24.16 9.09 15.16
C ALA A 525 -22.68 8.71 15.37
N PHE A 526 -21.76 9.50 14.80
CA PHE A 526 -20.31 9.28 14.87
C PHE A 526 -19.54 10.38 15.63
N ALA A 527 -20.24 11.37 16.20
CA ALA A 527 -19.65 12.34 17.14
C ALA A 527 -19.13 11.66 18.43
N GLU A 528 -18.32 12.33 19.23
CA GLU A 528 -17.90 11.80 20.54
C GLU A 528 -19.10 11.53 21.45
N GLY A 529 -19.04 10.46 22.23
CA GLY A 529 -20.10 10.10 23.19
C GLY A 529 -21.46 9.74 22.58
N ALA A 530 -21.67 9.96 21.27
CA ALA A 530 -22.91 9.66 20.56
C ALA A 530 -23.13 8.16 20.25
N PRO A 531 -22.10 7.34 19.93
CA PRO A 531 -22.26 5.91 19.76
C PRO A 531 -22.83 5.24 21.01
N PRO A 532 -23.93 4.47 20.91
CA PRO A 532 -24.64 3.96 22.08
C PRO A 532 -24.03 2.64 22.61
N ASN A 533 -22.88 2.22 22.08
CA ASN A 533 -22.21 0.97 22.41
C ASN A 533 -20.68 1.15 22.46
N TYR A 534 -19.99 0.29 23.21
CA TYR A 534 -18.54 0.36 23.38
C TYR A 534 -17.95 -1.00 23.76
N ILE A 535 -16.62 -1.10 23.72
CA ILE A 535 -15.88 -2.28 24.18
C ILE A 535 -14.90 -1.83 25.28
N THR A 536 -14.76 -2.64 26.33
CA THR A 536 -13.79 -2.41 27.40
C THR A 536 -12.73 -3.51 27.40
N ALA A 537 -11.49 -3.16 27.75
CA ALA A 537 -10.39 -4.09 27.91
C ALA A 537 -9.53 -3.67 29.10
N GLN A 538 -8.77 -4.61 29.64
CA GLN A 538 -7.61 -4.29 30.47
C GLN A 538 -6.47 -3.79 29.59
N ALA A 539 -5.85 -2.70 30.02
CA ALA A 539 -4.84 -1.99 29.25
C ALA A 539 -3.73 -1.41 30.14
N CYS A 540 -2.59 -1.11 29.53
CA CYS A 540 -1.47 -0.42 30.16
C CYS A 540 -0.64 0.35 29.12
N GLU A 541 0.01 1.44 29.53
CA GLU A 541 0.94 2.16 28.66
C GLU A 541 2.21 1.35 28.40
N ILE A 542 2.74 1.46 27.20
CA ILE A 542 3.99 0.83 26.76
C ILE A 542 4.89 1.85 26.07
N ALA A 543 6.21 1.58 26.02
CA ALA A 543 7.11 2.35 25.19
C ALA A 543 6.87 2.04 23.69
N TRP A 544 6.17 2.92 23.00
CA TRP A 544 5.90 2.82 21.55
C TRP A 544 6.60 3.98 20.83
N PRO A 545 7.56 3.73 19.93
CA PRO A 545 8.30 4.79 19.24
C PRO A 545 7.44 5.48 18.16
N LEU A 546 7.72 6.76 17.91
CA LEU A 546 7.23 7.45 16.72
C LEU A 546 8.10 7.10 15.50
N PHE A 547 7.47 6.93 14.35
CA PHE A 547 8.14 6.89 13.05
C PHE A 547 8.36 8.34 12.58
N LYS A 548 9.59 8.65 12.13
CA LYS A 548 10.03 10.00 11.71
C LYS A 548 9.72 11.11 12.74
N GLY A 549 9.67 10.76 14.03
CA GLY A 549 9.25 11.68 15.11
C GLY A 549 7.82 12.23 15.00
N SER A 550 7.03 11.78 14.02
CA SER A 550 5.81 12.47 13.58
C SER A 550 4.54 11.66 13.80
N VAL A 551 4.58 10.33 13.65
CA VAL A 551 3.38 9.46 13.72
C VAL A 551 3.66 8.18 14.51
N PRO A 552 2.64 7.47 15.05
CA PRO A 552 2.80 6.17 15.70
C PRO A 552 3.58 5.18 14.81
N GLY A 553 4.75 4.74 15.27
CA GLY A 553 5.64 3.88 14.50
C GLY A 553 5.24 2.39 14.56
N ALA A 554 6.11 1.52 14.03
CA ALA A 554 5.91 0.08 14.13
C ALA A 554 5.78 -0.35 15.61
N ALA A 555 4.74 -1.12 15.92
CA ALA A 555 4.49 -1.57 17.29
C ALA A 555 5.67 -2.39 17.83
N PRO A 556 6.06 -2.20 19.10
CA PRO A 556 7.16 -2.96 19.69
C PRO A 556 6.80 -4.46 19.77
N PRO A 557 7.78 -5.36 19.55
CA PRO A 557 7.56 -6.80 19.67
C PRO A 557 7.12 -7.17 21.09
N VAL A 558 6.35 -8.25 21.25
CA VAL A 558 5.76 -8.65 22.55
C VAL A 558 6.79 -8.72 23.67
N SER A 559 8.01 -9.20 23.40
CA SER A 559 9.10 -9.28 24.38
C SER A 559 9.63 -7.93 24.88
N ALA A 560 9.35 -6.83 24.18
CA ALA A 560 9.68 -5.46 24.56
C ALA A 560 8.50 -4.71 25.19
N ARG A 561 7.26 -5.21 25.06
CA ARG A 561 6.07 -4.63 25.69
C ARG A 561 6.13 -4.81 27.21
N LYS A 562 6.47 -3.75 27.91
CA LYS A 562 6.42 -3.68 29.37
C LYS A 562 5.41 -2.62 29.76
N CYS A 563 4.43 -2.98 30.59
CA CYS A 563 3.54 -2.01 31.20
C CYS A 563 4.37 -1.00 32.01
N LEU A 564 4.26 0.28 31.63
CA LEU A 564 4.90 1.41 32.30
C LEU A 564 3.98 2.03 33.35
N SER A 565 2.66 1.94 33.14
CA SER A 565 1.62 2.29 34.11
C SER A 565 1.01 1.06 34.79
N LYS A 566 0.15 1.31 35.80
CA LYS A 566 -0.68 0.25 36.39
C LYS A 566 -1.70 -0.23 35.36
N VAL A 567 -2.01 -1.53 35.35
CA VAL A 567 -3.11 -2.06 34.54
C VAL A 567 -4.43 -1.44 35.01
N TYR A 568 -5.23 -0.95 34.07
CA TYR A 568 -6.54 -0.35 34.29
C TYR A 568 -7.61 -1.00 33.39
N GLU A 569 -8.88 -0.80 33.72
CA GLU A 569 -10.06 -1.27 32.97
C GLU A 569 -10.86 -0.02 32.55
N GLY A 570 -11.03 0.20 31.25
CA GLY A 570 -11.53 1.48 30.71
C GLY A 570 -13.05 1.56 30.52
N SER A 571 -13.66 2.72 30.81
CA SER A 571 -15.05 3.09 30.41
C SER A 571 -15.30 4.61 30.58
N GLY A 572 -16.00 5.25 29.62
CA GLY A 572 -16.57 6.61 29.78
C GLY A 572 -18.07 6.56 30.16
N VAL A 573 -18.77 7.64 30.52
CA VAL A 573 -18.47 9.09 30.59
C VAL A 573 -19.21 9.65 31.82
N GLY A 574 -18.65 10.65 32.53
CA GLY A 574 -19.44 11.42 33.50
C GLY A 574 -18.71 12.06 34.68
N ASP A 575 -17.54 11.57 35.08
CA ASP A 575 -16.79 12.16 36.20
C ASP A 575 -15.26 12.10 36.01
N ARG A 576 -14.59 13.23 36.26
CA ARG A 576 -13.19 13.49 35.83
C ARG A 576 -12.18 12.78 36.75
N LYS A 577 -11.65 11.57 36.40
CA LYS A 577 -10.43 11.03 37.09
C LYS A 577 -9.64 9.79 36.61
N VAL A 578 -9.95 9.08 35.50
CA VAL A 578 -9.20 7.84 35.14
C VAL A 578 -8.93 7.70 33.64
N ASP A 579 -7.72 7.27 33.29
CA ASP A 579 -7.19 7.15 31.92
C ASP A 579 -7.60 5.85 31.19
N GLY A 580 -7.77 5.96 29.86
CA GLY A 580 -7.70 4.87 28.87
C GLY A 580 -8.98 4.05 28.63
N VAL A 581 -9.72 4.38 27.56
CA VAL A 581 -11.00 3.75 27.16
C VAL A 581 -10.97 3.38 25.66
N PHE A 582 -11.71 2.39 25.18
CA PHE A 582 -11.97 2.20 23.74
C PHE A 582 -13.34 2.80 23.35
N SER A 583 -13.34 3.88 22.57
CA SER A 583 -14.50 4.76 22.29
C SER A 583 -14.26 5.59 20.99
N ARG A 584 -15.16 6.51 20.61
CA ARG A 584 -15.12 7.39 19.40
C ARG A 584 -14.96 8.89 19.83
N ILE A 585 -14.57 9.82 18.93
CA ILE A 585 -13.67 11.00 19.18
C ILE A 585 -14.33 12.42 19.21
N GLY A 586 -13.87 13.35 20.11
CA GLY A 586 -13.86 14.86 20.11
C GLY A 586 -14.88 15.70 20.97
N GLU A 587 -14.60 16.69 21.85
CA GLU A 587 -13.39 17.44 22.31
C GLU A 587 -13.73 18.60 23.33
N GLU A 588 -12.83 19.04 24.24
CA GLU A 588 -12.89 20.44 24.83
C GLU A 588 -11.56 21.03 25.45
N GLU A 589 -11.01 22.08 24.79
CA GLU A 589 -10.16 23.29 25.12
C GLU A 589 -9.00 23.47 26.18
N LEU A 590 -7.80 23.89 25.67
CA LEU A 590 -6.96 25.12 25.90
C LEU A 590 -5.74 25.29 26.90
N GLU A 591 -4.52 25.48 26.31
CA GLU A 591 -3.58 26.66 26.38
C GLU A 591 -2.09 26.57 26.92
N ALA A 592 -1.12 26.98 26.06
CA ALA A 592 0.16 27.73 26.28
C ALA A 592 1.60 27.11 26.51
N ALA A 593 2.50 27.36 25.51
CA ALA A 593 3.90 27.90 25.54
C ALA A 593 5.20 27.05 25.71
N GLY A 594 6.21 27.30 24.82
CA GLY A 594 7.68 27.30 25.14
C GLY A 594 8.68 26.57 24.20
N GLU A 595 9.58 27.30 23.50
CA GLU A 595 10.72 26.79 22.69
C GLU A 595 12.05 26.61 23.48
N PHE A 596 13.06 25.89 22.93
CA PHE A 596 14.49 26.31 22.82
C PHE A 596 15.38 25.25 22.10
N ASP A 597 16.57 25.65 21.64
CA ASP A 597 17.38 25.04 20.56
C ASP A 597 18.91 24.97 20.86
N VAL A 598 19.74 24.54 19.87
CA VAL A 598 21.17 24.86 19.57
C VAL A 598 22.20 23.69 19.51
N GLU A 599 23.04 23.73 18.46
CA GLU A 599 24.17 22.85 18.04
C GLU A 599 25.50 23.11 18.84
N GLU A 600 26.76 22.72 18.53
CA GLU A 600 27.44 22.27 17.28
C GLU A 600 28.83 21.58 17.54
N ASP A 601 29.33 20.89 16.51
CA ASP A 601 30.72 20.59 16.03
C ASP A 601 31.90 20.10 16.92
N LEU A 602 32.80 19.30 16.31
CA LEU A 602 34.24 19.18 16.62
C LEU A 602 35.03 18.39 15.55
N SER A 603 36.16 18.95 15.08
CA SER A 603 36.88 18.48 13.87
C SER A 603 38.31 17.90 14.08
N ARG A 604 38.83 17.24 13.01
CA ARG A 604 40.24 16.80 12.72
C ARG A 604 40.73 15.40 13.18
N LEU A 605 40.92 14.48 12.22
CA LEU A 605 41.90 13.38 12.23
C LEU A 605 42.29 12.98 10.78
N THR A 606 43.57 12.72 10.50
CA THR A 606 44.13 12.61 9.13
C THR A 606 44.38 11.17 8.63
N SER A 607 43.42 10.27 8.86
CA SER A 607 43.29 9.02 8.10
C SER A 607 41.85 8.53 8.19
N VAL A 608 41.20 8.27 7.07
CA VAL A 608 39.77 7.96 6.93
C VAL A 608 39.35 6.79 7.84
N PRO A 609 38.71 7.02 9.00
CA PRO A 609 38.40 5.94 9.94
C PRO A 609 37.05 5.31 9.61
N ILE A 610 37.01 3.98 9.56
CA ILE A 610 35.75 3.22 9.58
C ILE A 610 35.52 2.73 11.01
N ARG A 611 34.37 3.06 11.60
CA ARG A 611 33.96 2.59 12.94
C ARG A 611 32.54 2.04 12.88
N VAL A 612 32.26 1.05 13.71
CA VAL A 612 30.91 0.58 14.02
C VAL A 612 30.79 0.51 15.55
N LYS A 613 29.72 1.10 16.11
CA LYS A 613 29.42 1.13 17.55
C LYS A 613 28.46 0.01 17.92
N THR A 614 28.80 -0.74 18.97
CA THR A 614 27.88 -1.66 19.67
C THR A 614 27.69 -1.20 21.12
N ARG A 615 26.45 -1.01 21.59
CA ARG A 615 26.14 -0.57 22.96
C ARG A 615 26.06 -1.74 23.97
N GLY A 616 26.96 -1.73 24.97
CA GLY A 616 26.68 -2.16 26.35
C GLY A 616 26.94 -3.62 26.75
N ARG A 617 27.81 -3.83 27.75
CA ARG A 617 27.95 -5.08 28.53
C ARG A 617 27.13 -4.98 29.84
N TRP A 618 26.77 -6.13 30.41
CA TRP A 618 26.48 -6.29 31.84
C TRP A 618 27.27 -7.49 32.40
N GLU A 619 27.74 -7.39 33.65
CA GLU A 619 28.61 -8.40 34.26
C GLU A 619 27.86 -9.53 34.98
N ILE A 620 28.27 -10.75 34.61
CA ILE A 620 28.41 -11.99 35.41
C ILE A 620 27.74 -12.02 36.80
N ALA A 621 26.72 -12.89 36.93
CA ALA A 621 26.49 -13.67 38.14
C ALA A 621 26.65 -15.17 37.81
N ARG A 622 27.48 -15.91 38.55
CA ARG A 622 27.72 -17.37 38.35
C ARG A 622 26.85 -18.21 39.29
N LYS A 623 26.05 -19.14 38.73
CA LYS A 623 26.16 -20.60 38.98
C LYS A 623 25.07 -21.41 38.24
N LYS A 624 25.48 -22.61 37.79
CA LYS A 624 24.75 -23.90 37.67
C LYS A 624 23.20 -23.84 37.71
N ASP A 625 22.48 -24.39 36.73
CA ASP A 625 22.53 -25.82 36.39
C ASP A 625 22.28 -26.14 34.90
N GLU A 626 22.64 -27.37 34.50
CA GLU A 626 22.33 -27.95 33.20
C GLU A 626 20.90 -28.49 33.15
N THR A 627 20.09 -28.09 32.17
CA THR A 627 19.30 -29.03 31.33
C THR A 627 18.47 -28.33 30.24
N LYS A 628 18.34 -29.06 29.11
CA LYS A 628 17.43 -28.91 27.95
C LYS A 628 18.01 -28.27 26.68
N ARG A 629 17.97 -29.11 25.64
CA ARG A 629 18.37 -28.89 24.25
C ARG A 629 17.13 -28.49 23.43
N GLN A 630 17.37 -27.84 22.28
CA GLN A 630 16.44 -27.65 21.16
C GLN A 630 15.21 -26.74 21.38
N SER A 631 15.36 -25.46 21.05
CA SER A 631 14.69 -24.84 19.87
C SER A 631 15.00 -23.33 19.82
N ASN A 632 15.89 -22.89 18.91
CA ASN A 632 16.12 -21.45 18.64
C ASN A 632 16.96 -21.26 17.37
N ILE A 633 16.32 -21.01 16.22
CA ILE A 633 16.97 -20.50 14.99
C ILE A 633 16.04 -19.51 14.28
N ALA A 634 16.06 -18.25 14.72
CA ALA A 634 15.87 -17.06 13.87
C ALA A 634 16.26 -15.78 14.66
N HIS A 635 16.82 -14.80 13.95
CA HIS A 635 17.09 -13.41 14.37
C HIS A 635 17.99 -13.18 15.60
N ARG A 636 19.31 -13.21 15.34
CA ARG A 636 20.37 -12.72 16.24
C ARG A 636 21.48 -11.96 15.50
N TRP A 637 21.10 -10.94 14.71
CA TRP A 637 22.05 -10.01 14.09
C TRP A 637 22.83 -9.26 15.18
N HIS A 638 24.15 -9.41 15.18
CA HIS A 638 25.10 -8.67 16.03
C HIS A 638 26.36 -8.44 15.19
N VAL A 639 26.39 -7.36 14.41
CA VAL A 639 27.61 -6.94 13.71
C VAL A 639 28.56 -6.31 14.74
N PHE A 640 29.44 -7.13 15.31
CA PHE A 640 30.56 -6.64 16.12
C PHE A 640 31.71 -6.23 15.21
N LEU A 641 32.02 -4.94 15.19
CA LEU A 641 33.39 -4.42 15.08
C LEU A 641 33.70 -3.66 16.37
N PHE A 642 34.95 -3.66 16.80
CA PHE A 642 35.27 -3.63 18.24
C PHE A 642 35.04 -2.29 18.97
N SER A 643 34.54 -2.42 20.19
CA SER A 643 34.77 -1.45 21.27
C SER A 643 36.18 -1.63 21.85
N ALA A 644 37.09 -0.73 21.49
CA ALA A 644 38.34 -0.46 22.20
C ALA A 644 38.78 0.98 21.92
N ARG A 645 39.58 1.59 22.81
CA ARG A 645 40.18 2.92 22.60
C ARG A 645 41.38 2.85 21.63
N SER A 646 41.14 2.39 20.41
CA SER A 646 42.16 2.22 19.38
C SER A 646 41.60 2.64 18.03
N ILE A 647 42.21 3.68 17.45
CA ILE A 647 41.94 4.08 16.07
C ILE A 647 42.59 3.02 15.16
N ILE A 648 41.80 2.34 14.32
CA ILE A 648 42.34 1.45 13.30
C ILE A 648 42.46 2.23 12.00
N THR A 649 43.69 2.56 11.62
CA THR A 649 44.03 3.15 10.32
C THR A 649 44.27 2.01 9.33
N ILE A 650 43.44 1.90 8.29
CA ILE A 650 43.43 0.76 7.35
C ILE A 650 43.77 1.26 5.94
N ALA A 651 44.82 0.71 5.32
CA ALA A 651 45.14 0.94 3.91
C ALA A 651 44.40 -0.06 2.98
N SER A 652 44.38 -1.34 3.35
CA SER A 652 43.68 -2.39 2.58
C SER A 652 43.17 -3.52 3.50
N ALA A 653 41.91 -3.94 3.35
CA ALA A 653 41.31 -5.00 4.16
C ALA A 653 40.48 -6.00 3.32
N ASN A 654 40.73 -7.30 3.50
CA ASN A 654 39.97 -8.37 2.85
C ASN A 654 38.91 -8.98 3.79
N LEU A 655 37.69 -9.13 3.27
CA LEU A 655 36.52 -9.66 3.98
C LEU A 655 36.25 -11.11 3.54
N ILE A 656 36.55 -12.06 4.42
CA ILE A 656 36.57 -13.50 4.13
C ILE A 656 35.41 -14.19 4.83
N ALA A 657 34.55 -14.88 4.08
CA ALA A 657 33.45 -15.66 4.63
C ALA A 657 32.79 -16.59 3.62
N ALA A 658 32.10 -17.63 4.11
CA ALA A 658 31.22 -18.47 3.31
C ALA A 658 30.06 -17.67 2.67
N ASN A 659 29.52 -18.15 1.53
CA ASN A 659 28.35 -17.56 0.90
C ASN A 659 27.14 -17.63 1.85
N GLY A 660 26.43 -16.51 2.01
CA GLY A 660 25.35 -16.33 2.99
C GLY A 660 25.78 -15.79 4.36
N ALA A 661 27.07 -15.49 4.59
CA ALA A 661 27.55 -15.00 5.89
C ALA A 661 27.32 -13.49 6.16
N GLY A 662 26.84 -12.72 5.19
CA GLY A 662 26.54 -11.28 5.33
C GLY A 662 27.55 -10.30 4.71
N LYS A 663 28.47 -10.75 3.85
CA LYS A 663 29.50 -9.90 3.20
C LYS A 663 28.90 -8.71 2.43
N THR A 664 28.06 -8.99 1.42
CA THR A 664 27.30 -8.01 0.63
C THR A 664 26.49 -7.08 1.52
N THR A 665 25.84 -7.61 2.56
CA THR A 665 25.05 -6.81 3.51
C THR A 665 25.92 -5.78 4.23
N LEU A 666 27.11 -6.16 4.69
CA LEU A 666 28.05 -5.24 5.34
C LEU A 666 28.57 -4.17 4.37
N LEU A 667 28.89 -4.52 3.12
CA LEU A 667 29.36 -3.54 2.14
C LEU A 667 28.24 -2.58 1.69
N ARG A 668 26.98 -3.03 1.63
CA ARG A 668 25.80 -2.17 1.43
C ARG A 668 25.56 -1.22 2.60
N LEU A 669 25.74 -1.68 3.84
CA LEU A 669 25.68 -0.85 5.06
C LEU A 669 26.78 0.23 5.06
N LEU A 670 28.02 -0.14 4.71
CA LEU A 670 29.16 0.80 4.63
C LEU A 670 29.09 1.79 3.46
N SER A 671 28.25 1.55 2.45
CA SER A 671 28.07 2.42 1.28
C SER A 671 26.81 3.28 1.32
N GLY A 672 26.06 3.29 2.42
CA GLY A 672 24.79 4.00 2.52
C GLY A 672 23.64 3.36 1.74
N LYS A 673 23.83 2.17 1.14
CA LYS A 673 22.85 1.48 0.30
C LYS A 673 21.83 0.60 1.04
N ARG A 674 21.95 0.45 2.36
CA ARG A 674 21.01 -0.33 3.19
C ARG A 674 21.00 0.21 4.61
N MET A 675 19.88 0.76 5.07
CA MET A 675 19.75 1.45 6.35
C MET A 675 20.16 0.59 7.58
N ASP A 676 20.80 1.23 8.56
CA ASP A 676 21.05 0.73 9.93
C ASP A 676 20.49 1.75 10.95
N PRO A 677 20.23 1.39 12.22
CA PRO A 677 19.82 2.36 13.25
C PRO A 677 20.85 3.47 13.41
N SER A 678 20.40 4.71 13.60
CA SER A 678 21.25 5.90 13.47
C SER A 678 22.52 5.91 14.35
N SER A 679 23.63 6.39 13.77
CA SER A 679 24.93 6.57 14.45
C SER A 679 25.59 5.29 15.02
N SER A 680 25.21 4.15 14.44
CA SER A 680 25.83 2.83 14.60
C SER A 680 27.07 2.65 13.73
N ILE A 681 27.10 3.20 12.52
CA ILE A 681 28.18 3.08 11.54
C ILE A 681 28.73 4.47 11.23
N SER A 682 30.05 4.58 11.04
CA SER A 682 30.67 5.76 10.45
C SER A 682 31.79 5.38 9.50
N VAL A 683 31.82 5.98 8.31
CA VAL A 683 32.87 5.84 7.28
C VAL A 683 33.47 7.23 7.08
N ALA A 684 34.80 7.36 7.05
CA ALA A 684 35.48 8.67 7.09
C ALA A 684 35.22 9.52 8.34
N GLY A 685 34.57 8.96 9.38
CA GLY A 685 34.03 9.72 10.51
C GLY A 685 32.63 10.31 10.26
N LEU A 686 32.07 10.12 9.07
CA LEU A 686 30.72 10.52 8.65
C LEU A 686 29.73 9.35 8.81
N ASP A 687 28.47 9.62 9.15
CA ASP A 687 27.39 8.63 9.19
C ASP A 687 26.88 8.37 7.76
N PRO A 688 27.00 7.14 7.22
CA PRO A 688 26.74 6.85 5.81
C PRO A 688 25.28 7.01 5.37
N PHE A 689 24.35 7.33 6.28
CA PHE A 689 22.95 7.62 5.97
C PHE A 689 22.54 9.07 6.20
N LYS A 690 23.35 9.85 6.93
CA LYS A 690 23.05 11.27 7.24
C LYS A 690 23.91 12.23 6.44
N ASP A 691 25.16 11.86 6.21
CA ASP A 691 26.18 12.71 5.61
C ASP A 691 26.42 12.32 4.14
N ASN A 692 26.71 13.30 3.29
CA ASN A 692 27.07 13.04 1.90
C ASN A 692 28.45 12.36 1.82
N LEU A 693 28.47 11.06 1.48
CA LEU A 693 29.67 10.21 1.37
C LEU A 693 30.55 10.52 0.15
N SER A 694 30.95 11.79 -0.01
CA SER A 694 31.84 12.20 -1.10
C SER A 694 33.19 11.44 -1.03
N GLY A 695 33.48 10.69 -2.11
CA GLY A 695 34.67 9.84 -2.22
C GLY A 695 34.49 8.38 -1.78
N VAL A 696 33.32 7.94 -1.32
CA VAL A 696 33.02 6.51 -1.10
C VAL A 696 32.42 5.90 -2.37
N THR A 697 33.09 4.91 -2.94
CA THR A 697 32.64 4.16 -4.12
C THR A 697 32.33 2.71 -3.72
N TYR A 698 31.17 2.19 -4.13
CA TYR A 698 30.81 0.78 -3.97
C TYR A 698 30.54 0.11 -5.31
N LEU A 699 31.27 -0.97 -5.58
CA LEU A 699 31.15 -1.81 -6.77
C LEU A 699 30.75 -3.22 -6.34
N GLY A 700 29.54 -3.63 -6.72
CA GLY A 700 29.00 -4.96 -6.47
C GLY A 700 28.32 -5.55 -7.71
N VAL A 701 27.58 -6.63 -7.51
CA VAL A 701 26.86 -7.38 -8.56
C VAL A 701 25.57 -6.70 -9.07
N GLU A 702 25.07 -5.68 -8.36
CA GLU A 702 23.85 -4.91 -8.74
C GLU A 702 23.87 -4.35 -10.16
N TRP A 703 25.05 -4.04 -10.69
CA TRP A 703 25.20 -3.44 -12.02
C TRP A 703 24.76 -4.34 -13.17
N VAL A 704 24.77 -5.67 -12.99
CA VAL A 704 24.24 -6.65 -13.99
C VAL A 704 22.73 -6.47 -14.22
N LEU A 705 22.04 -5.85 -13.26
CA LEU A 705 20.61 -5.52 -13.30
C LEU A 705 20.33 -4.10 -13.83
N ASN A 706 21.35 -3.28 -14.10
CA ASN A 706 21.15 -1.93 -14.63
C ASN A 706 20.72 -2.01 -16.11
N PRO A 707 19.54 -1.49 -16.51
CA PRO A 707 19.08 -1.57 -17.90
C PRO A 707 20.07 -0.96 -18.91
N ILE A 708 20.83 0.07 -18.54
CA ILE A 708 21.74 0.79 -19.44
C ILE A 708 22.88 -0.08 -19.99
N VAL A 709 23.20 -1.19 -19.31
CA VAL A 709 24.25 -2.13 -19.74
C VAL A 709 23.72 -3.21 -20.69
N ARG A 710 22.42 -3.16 -21.00
CA ARG A 710 21.72 -4.03 -21.96
C ARG A 710 21.09 -3.25 -23.13
N THR A 711 21.04 -1.92 -23.04
CA THR A 711 20.66 -1.03 -24.15
C THR A 711 21.79 -0.84 -25.17
N ASP A 712 21.45 -0.38 -26.36
CA ASP A 712 22.44 -0.03 -27.38
C ASP A 712 23.10 1.33 -27.09
N ILE A 713 24.24 1.28 -26.41
CA ILE A 713 25.11 2.42 -26.13
C ILE A 713 26.58 2.00 -26.32
N ASP A 714 27.37 2.86 -26.96
CA ASP A 714 28.81 2.68 -27.13
C ASP A 714 29.60 3.01 -25.85
N VAL A 715 30.76 2.38 -25.69
CA VAL A 715 31.61 2.55 -24.50
C VAL A 715 32.07 4.01 -24.27
N PRO A 716 32.56 4.77 -25.28
CA PRO A 716 32.95 6.16 -25.10
C PRO A 716 31.83 7.05 -24.57
N ARG A 717 30.62 6.95 -25.14
CA ARG A 717 29.44 7.71 -24.70
C ARG A 717 29.00 7.30 -23.29
N LEU A 718 29.09 6.01 -22.95
CA LEU A 718 28.80 5.53 -21.61
C LEU A 718 29.81 6.06 -20.58
N LEU A 719 31.11 6.02 -20.86
CA LEU A 719 32.16 6.56 -19.99
C LEU A 719 32.06 8.08 -19.86
N ALA A 720 31.76 8.80 -20.94
CA ALA A 720 31.47 10.24 -20.91
C ALA A 720 30.28 10.55 -19.99
N SER A 721 29.19 9.78 -20.07
CA SER A 721 27.97 10.01 -19.28
C SER A 721 28.15 10.00 -17.76
N VAL A 722 29.14 9.25 -17.23
CA VAL A 722 29.47 9.20 -15.80
C VAL A 722 30.58 10.19 -15.38
N GLY A 723 31.09 10.99 -16.32
CA GLY A 723 32.09 12.03 -16.12
C GLY A 723 33.50 11.66 -16.58
N GLY A 724 33.65 10.72 -17.52
CA GLY A 724 34.95 10.32 -18.06
C GLY A 724 35.73 11.46 -18.72
N ASP A 725 35.03 12.43 -19.31
CA ASP A 725 35.65 13.61 -19.94
C ASP A 725 36.22 14.62 -18.93
N ALA A 726 35.82 14.54 -17.65
CA ALA A 726 36.42 15.31 -16.56
C ALA A 726 37.71 14.69 -16.02
N TYR A 727 38.01 13.43 -16.37
CA TYR A 727 39.19 12.68 -15.91
C TYR A 727 39.85 11.88 -17.05
N PRO A 728 40.26 12.53 -18.17
CA PRO A 728 40.69 11.84 -19.39
C PRO A 728 41.91 10.92 -19.16
N ASP A 729 42.95 11.39 -18.48
CA ASP A 729 44.16 10.57 -18.21
C ASP A 729 43.83 9.29 -17.44
N ARG A 730 42.87 9.36 -16.50
CA ARG A 730 42.43 8.24 -15.67
C ARG A 730 41.46 7.31 -16.41
N ARG A 731 40.61 7.86 -17.28
CA ARG A 731 39.79 7.09 -18.23
C ARG A 731 40.69 6.25 -19.13
N ASP A 732 41.69 6.87 -19.73
CA ASP A 732 42.56 6.22 -20.72
C ASP A 732 43.48 5.18 -20.04
N GLU A 733 43.96 5.45 -18.82
CA GLU A 733 44.64 4.44 -17.99
C GLU A 733 43.73 3.26 -17.64
N LEU A 734 42.48 3.49 -17.20
CA LEU A 734 41.55 2.41 -16.87
C LEU A 734 41.15 1.58 -18.10
N VAL A 735 40.95 2.21 -19.25
CA VAL A 735 40.69 1.55 -20.54
C VAL A 735 41.87 0.64 -20.93
N HIS A 736 43.11 1.09 -20.74
CA HIS A 736 44.29 0.28 -21.00
C HIS A 736 44.47 -0.88 -20.00
N ILE A 737 44.30 -0.63 -18.70
CA ILE A 737 44.51 -1.64 -17.63
C ILE A 737 43.46 -2.74 -17.65
N LEU A 738 42.21 -2.40 -17.96
CA LEU A 738 41.09 -3.33 -18.05
C LEU A 738 40.92 -3.94 -19.44
N ASP A 739 41.72 -3.52 -20.44
CA ASP A 739 41.66 -4.00 -21.82
C ASP A 739 40.24 -3.85 -22.40
N ILE A 740 39.80 -2.59 -22.53
CA ILE A 740 38.48 -2.21 -23.01
C ILE A 740 38.59 -1.68 -24.44
N ASP A 741 37.84 -2.26 -25.37
CA ASP A 741 37.70 -1.70 -26.72
C ASP A 741 36.68 -0.54 -26.71
N THR A 742 37.08 0.61 -27.24
CA THR A 742 36.21 1.79 -27.39
C THR A 742 35.22 1.65 -28.55
N ALA A 743 35.34 0.63 -29.40
CA ALA A 743 34.35 0.28 -30.41
C ALA A 743 33.21 -0.62 -29.89
N TRP A 744 33.26 -1.07 -28.63
CA TRP A 744 32.22 -1.93 -28.05
C TRP A 744 30.88 -1.21 -27.85
N HIS A 745 29.80 -1.96 -28.08
CA HIS A 745 28.41 -1.60 -27.72
C HIS A 745 27.91 -2.51 -26.60
N MET A 746 27.33 -1.94 -25.55
CA MET A 746 26.99 -2.69 -24.31
C MET A 746 25.99 -3.82 -24.51
N HIS A 747 25.12 -3.75 -25.52
CA HIS A 747 24.19 -4.82 -25.85
C HIS A 747 24.89 -6.07 -26.43
N ALA A 748 26.04 -5.89 -27.10
CA ALA A 748 26.72 -6.92 -27.91
C ALA A 748 27.93 -7.58 -27.24
N VAL A 749 28.43 -7.04 -26.12
CA VAL A 749 29.60 -7.58 -25.40
C VAL A 749 29.25 -8.76 -24.47
N SER A 750 30.21 -9.64 -24.24
CA SER A 750 30.12 -10.70 -23.22
C SER A 750 30.04 -10.13 -21.79
N ASP A 751 29.63 -10.95 -20.82
CA ASP A 751 29.50 -10.51 -19.43
C ASP A 751 30.84 -10.08 -18.79
N GLY A 752 31.96 -10.68 -19.21
CA GLY A 752 33.31 -10.29 -18.76
C GLY A 752 33.78 -8.95 -19.35
N GLU A 753 33.49 -8.69 -20.62
CA GLU A 753 33.73 -7.39 -21.28
C GLU A 753 32.84 -6.30 -20.65
N ARG A 754 31.57 -6.62 -20.38
CA ARG A 754 30.66 -5.80 -19.55
C ARG A 754 31.31 -5.50 -18.18
N ARG A 755 31.82 -6.52 -17.48
CA ARG A 755 32.49 -6.36 -16.17
C ARG A 755 33.70 -5.42 -16.24
N ARG A 756 34.50 -5.47 -17.31
CA ARG A 756 35.61 -4.53 -17.54
C ARG A 756 35.09 -3.08 -17.62
N VAL A 757 34.06 -2.82 -18.42
CA VAL A 757 33.44 -1.48 -18.53
C VAL A 757 32.83 -1.01 -17.20
N GLN A 758 32.19 -1.89 -16.42
CA GLN A 758 31.71 -1.57 -15.07
C GLN A 758 32.83 -1.03 -14.18
N LEU A 759 33.97 -1.73 -14.17
CA LEU A 759 35.10 -1.37 -13.32
C LEU A 759 35.70 -0.03 -13.76
N ALA A 760 35.81 0.24 -15.06
CA ALA A 760 36.22 1.56 -15.53
C ALA A 760 35.24 2.64 -15.04
N MET A 761 33.94 2.52 -15.33
CA MET A 761 32.90 3.49 -14.90
C MET A 761 32.95 3.80 -13.41
N GLY A 762 33.08 2.76 -12.57
CA GLY A 762 33.15 2.87 -11.12
C GLY A 762 34.40 3.57 -10.59
N LEU A 763 35.49 3.56 -11.35
CA LEU A 763 36.82 4.00 -10.93
C LEU A 763 37.29 5.29 -11.64
N LEU A 764 36.52 5.81 -12.59
CA LEU A 764 36.77 7.08 -13.29
C LEU A 764 36.96 8.26 -12.33
N ARG A 765 36.18 8.33 -11.26
CA ARG A 765 36.32 9.37 -10.22
C ARG A 765 37.28 8.89 -9.12
N PRO A 766 38.24 9.70 -8.65
CA PRO A 766 39.09 9.35 -7.52
C PRO A 766 38.28 9.09 -6.24
N TRP A 767 38.53 7.95 -5.58
CA TRP A 767 37.90 7.58 -4.30
C TRP A 767 38.85 7.76 -3.10
N THR A 768 38.25 7.97 -1.93
CA THR A 768 38.89 7.88 -0.61
C THR A 768 38.60 6.52 0.05
N VAL A 769 37.42 5.93 -0.19
CA VAL A 769 37.07 4.56 0.21
C VAL A 769 36.48 3.80 -0.97
N LEU A 770 37.01 2.61 -1.25
CA LEU A 770 36.50 1.71 -2.28
C LEU A 770 36.01 0.41 -1.64
N LEU A 771 34.76 0.07 -1.88
CA LEU A 771 34.07 -1.10 -1.35
C LEU A 771 33.77 -2.05 -2.52
N LEU A 772 34.39 -3.23 -2.51
CA LEU A 772 34.35 -4.19 -3.61
C LEU A 772 33.65 -5.48 -3.16
N ASP A 773 32.55 -5.86 -3.81
CA ASP A 773 31.83 -7.13 -3.55
C ASP A 773 31.92 -8.09 -4.75
N GLU A 774 32.73 -9.14 -4.61
CA GLU A 774 32.97 -10.24 -5.55
C GLU A 774 33.27 -9.81 -7.00
N ILE A 775 33.95 -8.65 -7.15
CA ILE A 775 34.03 -7.93 -8.42
C ILE A 775 34.91 -8.56 -9.52
N THR A 776 35.80 -9.51 -9.17
CA THR A 776 36.73 -10.15 -10.13
C THR A 776 36.31 -11.54 -10.58
N VAL A 777 35.09 -11.99 -10.28
CA VAL A 777 34.60 -13.34 -10.63
C VAL A 777 34.58 -13.54 -12.15
N ASP A 778 34.19 -12.50 -12.90
CA ASP A 778 34.05 -12.53 -14.36
C ASP A 778 35.27 -11.95 -15.11
N LEU A 779 36.42 -11.81 -14.45
CA LEU A 779 37.68 -11.38 -15.07
C LEU A 779 38.61 -12.57 -15.32
N ASP A 780 39.26 -12.59 -16.48
CA ASP A 780 40.34 -13.52 -16.79
C ASP A 780 41.58 -13.29 -15.91
N LEU A 781 42.52 -14.25 -15.95
CA LEU A 781 43.72 -14.25 -15.11
C LEU A 781 44.59 -12.99 -15.27
N LEU A 782 44.69 -12.45 -16.49
CA LEU A 782 45.56 -11.31 -16.81
C LEU A 782 44.91 -9.99 -16.43
N SER A 783 43.67 -9.73 -16.87
CA SER A 783 42.94 -8.51 -16.49
C SER A 783 42.76 -8.42 -14.97
N ARG A 784 42.52 -9.56 -14.29
CA ARG A 784 42.47 -9.62 -12.82
C ARG A 784 43.81 -9.26 -12.16
N ALA A 785 44.94 -9.74 -12.71
CA ALA A 785 46.27 -9.41 -12.17
C ALA A 785 46.59 -7.91 -12.35
N ASN A 786 46.34 -7.37 -13.55
CA ASN A 786 46.53 -5.95 -13.87
C ASN A 786 45.67 -5.05 -12.97
N PHE A 787 44.40 -5.43 -12.77
CA PHE A 787 43.47 -4.71 -11.90
C PHE A 787 43.90 -4.67 -10.43
N LEU A 788 44.39 -5.79 -9.89
CA LEU A 788 44.90 -5.84 -8.52
C LEU A 788 46.20 -5.04 -8.34
N ALA A 789 47.10 -5.07 -9.35
CA ALA A 789 48.30 -4.24 -9.35
C ALA A 789 47.97 -2.74 -9.39
N PHE A 790 46.95 -2.34 -10.17
CA PHE A 790 46.42 -0.98 -10.19
C PHE A 790 45.89 -0.55 -8.81
N LEU A 791 45.02 -1.34 -8.18
CA LEU A 791 44.49 -1.01 -6.85
C LEU A 791 45.57 -0.96 -5.78
N ARG A 792 46.59 -1.82 -5.86
CA ARG A 792 47.76 -1.77 -4.97
C ARG A 792 48.51 -0.45 -5.09
N ARG A 793 48.89 -0.07 -6.31
CA ARG A 793 49.58 1.20 -6.59
C ARG A 793 48.75 2.41 -6.14
N GLU A 794 47.42 2.38 -6.31
CA GLU A 794 46.51 3.41 -5.81
C GLU A 794 46.51 3.51 -4.27
N THR A 795 46.52 2.39 -3.54
CA THR A 795 46.63 2.38 -2.06
C THR A 795 48.02 2.75 -1.54
N GLU A 796 49.08 2.57 -2.34
CA GLU A 796 50.45 2.94 -1.98
C GLU A 796 50.78 4.41 -2.28
N SER A 797 50.13 5.01 -3.29
CA SER A 797 50.39 6.39 -3.75
C SER A 797 49.40 7.44 -3.26
N ARG A 798 48.18 7.04 -2.86
CA ARG A 798 47.12 7.94 -2.38
C ARG A 798 46.63 7.53 -0.99
N ALA A 799 46.22 8.51 -0.19
CA ALA A 799 45.55 8.27 1.08
C ALA A 799 44.11 7.76 0.87
N CYS A 800 43.96 6.49 0.45
CA CYS A 800 42.68 5.82 0.26
C CYS A 800 42.66 4.41 0.87
N THR A 801 41.46 3.90 1.14
CA THR A 801 41.23 2.58 1.74
C THR A 801 40.44 1.69 0.79
N VAL A 802 40.86 0.45 0.57
CA VAL A 802 40.07 -0.57 -0.14
C VAL A 802 39.58 -1.63 0.84
N VAL A 803 38.26 -1.91 0.82
CA VAL A 803 37.65 -3.05 1.51
C VAL A 803 37.12 -4.02 0.45
N TYR A 804 37.65 -5.23 0.41
CA TYR A 804 37.35 -6.19 -0.66
C TYR A 804 36.79 -7.51 -0.11
N ALA A 805 35.53 -7.79 -0.42
CA ALA A 805 34.90 -9.09 -0.20
C ALA A 805 35.09 -9.97 -1.44
N THR A 806 35.75 -11.11 -1.27
CA THR A 806 35.98 -12.09 -2.34
C THR A 806 36.17 -13.49 -1.77
N HIS A 807 35.80 -14.50 -2.55
CA HIS A 807 36.13 -15.90 -2.31
C HIS A 807 37.28 -16.39 -3.21
N ILE A 808 37.79 -15.54 -4.11
CA ILE A 808 38.93 -15.79 -5.00
C ILE A 808 40.16 -15.13 -4.35
N LEU A 809 41.20 -15.93 -4.06
CA LEU A 809 42.38 -15.51 -3.28
C LEU A 809 43.67 -15.45 -4.10
N ASP A 810 43.58 -15.76 -5.39
CA ASP A 810 44.69 -15.69 -6.35
C ASP A 810 45.26 -14.26 -6.41
N ASN A 811 46.59 -14.13 -6.43
CA ASN A 811 47.30 -12.84 -6.49
C ASN A 811 47.00 -11.86 -5.33
N LEU A 812 46.27 -12.29 -4.29
CA LEU A 812 45.90 -11.47 -3.12
C LEU A 812 46.74 -11.73 -1.86
N ALA A 813 47.75 -12.60 -1.90
CA ALA A 813 48.48 -13.01 -0.68
C ALA A 813 49.33 -11.88 -0.04
N GLU A 814 49.77 -10.89 -0.82
CA GLU A 814 50.75 -9.87 -0.39
C GLU A 814 50.20 -8.43 -0.31
N TRP A 815 48.96 -8.19 -0.75
CA TRP A 815 48.35 -6.86 -0.78
C TRP A 815 47.48 -6.46 0.44
N PRO A 816 46.69 -7.34 1.09
CA PRO A 816 45.83 -6.94 2.19
C PRO A 816 46.65 -6.75 3.49
N THR A 817 46.63 -5.54 4.05
CA THR A 817 47.24 -5.29 5.36
C THR A 817 46.47 -5.99 6.50
N HIS A 818 45.15 -6.14 6.34
CA HIS A 818 44.25 -6.70 7.34
C HIS A 818 43.29 -7.75 6.75
N LEU A 819 42.94 -8.75 7.55
CA LEU A 819 41.88 -9.72 7.25
C LEU A 819 40.74 -9.59 8.26
N ALA A 820 39.51 -9.79 7.80
CA ALA A 820 38.32 -9.92 8.65
C ALA A 820 37.51 -11.16 8.26
N HIS A 821 37.42 -12.14 9.17
CA HIS A 821 36.62 -13.36 9.01
C HIS A 821 35.19 -13.11 9.48
N MET A 822 34.20 -13.30 8.62
CA MET A 822 32.78 -13.24 8.99
C MET A 822 32.10 -14.61 8.94
N SER A 823 31.11 -14.80 9.80
CA SER A 823 30.25 -15.99 9.82
C SER A 823 28.91 -15.66 10.48
N LEU A 824 27.80 -16.14 9.91
CA LEU A 824 26.44 -15.96 10.43
C LEU A 824 26.10 -14.50 10.83
N GLY A 825 26.52 -13.51 10.02
CA GLY A 825 26.26 -12.09 10.28
C GLY A 825 27.12 -11.45 11.37
N ARG A 826 28.25 -12.07 11.74
CA ARG A 826 29.17 -11.59 12.79
C ARG A 826 30.62 -11.63 12.29
N VAL A 827 31.47 -10.69 12.71
CA VAL A 827 32.92 -10.82 12.56
C VAL A 827 33.43 -11.77 13.66
N LYS A 828 34.06 -12.88 13.28
CA LYS A 828 34.66 -13.86 14.20
C LYS A 828 36.09 -13.50 14.58
N ARG A 829 36.90 -13.08 13.60
CA ARG A 829 38.31 -12.70 13.78
C ARG A 829 38.62 -11.50 12.91
N THR A 830 39.48 -10.60 13.39
CA THR A 830 40.03 -9.49 12.60
C THR A 830 41.42 -9.14 13.13
N GLY A 831 42.34 -8.77 12.24
CA GLY A 831 43.75 -8.55 12.59
C GLY A 831 44.61 -8.26 11.36
N THR A 832 45.87 -7.93 11.60
CA THR A 832 46.88 -7.77 10.52
C THR A 832 47.20 -9.12 9.89
N MET A 833 47.68 -9.13 8.64
CA MET A 833 48.11 -10.36 7.96
C MET A 833 49.26 -11.09 8.70
N GLU A 834 50.04 -10.35 9.48
CA GLU A 834 51.08 -10.87 10.39
C GLU A 834 50.49 -11.55 11.63
N SER A 835 49.41 -10.99 12.22
CA SER A 835 48.81 -11.57 13.44
C SER A 835 48.26 -12.98 13.22
N PHE A 836 47.80 -13.30 12.00
CA PHE A 836 47.38 -14.65 11.61
C PHE A 836 48.53 -15.56 11.19
N ALA A 837 49.80 -15.12 11.27
CA ALA A 837 50.94 -15.95 10.90
C ALA A 837 51.16 -17.15 11.82
N ALA A 838 50.78 -17.06 13.09
CA ALA A 838 50.84 -18.16 14.04
C ALA A 838 49.68 -19.17 13.91
N GLU A 839 48.61 -18.84 13.18
CA GLU A 839 47.51 -19.79 12.89
C GLU A 839 47.81 -20.70 11.67
N ARG A 840 48.91 -20.43 10.97
CA ARG A 840 49.44 -21.23 9.85
C ARG A 840 49.98 -22.56 10.40
N GLY A 841 49.31 -23.67 10.11
CA GLY A 841 49.73 -25.00 10.55
C GLY A 841 50.95 -25.50 9.78
N GLU A 842 51.72 -26.41 10.39
CA GLU A 842 52.92 -27.02 9.79
C GLU A 842 52.60 -27.96 8.60
N ASP A 843 51.33 -28.35 8.42
CA ASP A 843 50.84 -29.26 7.36
C ASP A 843 50.70 -28.62 5.94
N ALA A 844 51.18 -27.40 5.73
CA ALA A 844 51.01 -26.63 4.48
C ALA A 844 51.69 -27.23 3.22
N GLY A 845 52.30 -28.41 3.31
CA GLY A 845 53.09 -29.04 2.23
C GLY A 845 52.33 -29.91 1.22
N HIS A 846 51.02 -30.17 1.42
CA HIS A 846 50.24 -31.13 0.60
C HIS A 846 49.00 -30.52 -0.09
N SER A 847 48.86 -29.19 -0.04
CA SER A 847 47.76 -28.44 -0.65
C SER A 847 48.27 -27.71 -1.90
N GLY A 848 47.53 -27.77 -3.01
CA GLY A 848 47.84 -26.99 -4.22
C GLY A 848 47.47 -25.51 -4.14
N ASN A 849 47.11 -25.01 -2.95
CA ASN A 849 46.61 -23.65 -2.73
C ASN A 849 47.72 -22.71 -2.24
N SER A 850 47.43 -21.40 -2.24
CA SER A 850 48.28 -20.41 -1.56
C SER A 850 48.16 -20.51 -0.02
N LEU A 851 49.17 -20.02 0.70
CA LEU A 851 49.17 -19.96 2.17
C LEU A 851 47.97 -19.19 2.75
N LEU A 852 47.49 -18.16 2.04
CA LEU A 852 46.25 -17.45 2.37
C LEU A 852 45.03 -18.36 2.11
N GLY A 853 45.02 -19.09 1.00
CA GLY A 853 43.99 -20.08 0.67
C GLY A 853 43.83 -21.16 1.74
N ASP A 854 44.92 -21.69 2.29
CA ASP A 854 44.85 -22.71 3.36
C ASP A 854 44.31 -22.15 4.68
N LEU A 855 44.68 -20.91 5.06
CA LEU A 855 44.10 -20.23 6.22
C LEU A 855 42.59 -20.00 6.06
N VAL A 856 42.16 -19.54 4.88
CA VAL A 856 40.72 -19.36 4.58
C VAL A 856 39.99 -20.70 4.53
N LEU A 857 40.58 -21.74 3.94
CA LEU A 857 39.99 -23.07 3.88
C LEU A 857 39.83 -23.68 5.28
N LYS A 858 40.76 -23.42 6.20
CA LYS A 858 40.63 -23.75 7.63
C LYS A 858 39.42 -23.04 8.26
N TRP A 859 39.31 -21.72 8.12
CA TRP A 859 38.16 -20.96 8.63
C TRP A 859 36.83 -21.40 8.02
N LEU A 860 36.78 -21.73 6.73
CA LEU A 860 35.58 -22.25 6.07
C LEU A 860 35.20 -23.67 6.52
N LYS A 861 36.19 -24.51 6.87
CA LYS A 861 35.95 -25.82 7.50
C LYS A 861 35.42 -25.66 8.93
N GLU A 862 35.96 -24.73 9.71
CA GLU A 862 35.45 -24.36 11.04
C GLU A 862 33.99 -23.83 10.94
N ASP A 863 33.69 -22.95 9.98
CA ASP A 863 32.34 -22.46 9.69
C ASP A 863 31.38 -23.57 9.24
N LEU A 864 31.85 -24.53 8.42
CA LEU A 864 31.02 -25.66 7.99
C LEU A 864 30.71 -26.62 9.15
N ALA A 865 31.66 -26.83 10.07
CA ALA A 865 31.45 -27.63 11.27
C ALA A 865 30.45 -26.99 12.25
N GLU A 866 30.46 -25.66 12.38
CA GLU A 866 29.51 -24.92 13.24
C GLU A 866 28.12 -24.77 12.59
N ARG A 867 28.07 -24.48 11.28
CA ARG A 867 26.82 -24.25 10.53
C ARG A 867 26.11 -25.55 10.10
N GLY A 868 26.87 -26.63 9.94
CA GLY A 868 26.38 -27.90 9.39
C GLY A 868 26.21 -27.93 7.85
N PRO A 869 25.95 -29.12 7.28
CA PRO A 869 25.70 -29.28 5.85
C PRO A 869 24.42 -28.56 5.41
N ARG A 870 24.41 -28.00 4.18
CA ARG A 870 23.29 -27.22 3.62
C ARG A 870 21.98 -28.03 3.42
N SER A 871 21.98 -29.33 3.71
CA SER A 871 20.87 -30.25 3.43
C SER A 871 20.08 -30.72 4.66
N GLN A 872 20.47 -30.38 5.90
CA GLN A 872 19.83 -30.91 7.12
C GLN A 872 19.60 -29.86 8.23
N SER A 873 18.93 -28.75 7.91
CA SER A 873 18.08 -28.03 8.87
C SER A 873 17.15 -27.05 8.14
N VAL A 874 15.84 -27.21 8.33
CA VAL A 874 14.76 -26.27 7.94
C VAL A 874 14.78 -25.84 6.45
N ARG A 875 14.32 -26.73 5.57
CA ARG A 875 13.71 -26.31 4.29
C ARG A 875 12.23 -26.02 4.52
N GLY A 876 11.82 -24.76 4.39
CA GLY A 876 10.45 -24.46 3.96
C GLY A 876 10.30 -24.96 2.52
N GLY A 877 9.25 -25.73 2.26
CA GLY A 877 9.13 -26.49 1.00
C GLY A 877 8.71 -25.63 -0.19
N GLU A 878 9.51 -25.67 -1.25
CA GLU A 878 9.05 -25.38 -2.60
C GLU A 878 7.89 -26.33 -2.98
N GLY A 879 6.91 -25.81 -3.73
CA GLY A 879 6.04 -26.57 -4.62
C GLY A 879 5.31 -27.80 -4.06
N LYS A 880 4.17 -27.60 -3.39
CA LYS A 880 3.07 -28.60 -3.38
C LYS A 880 1.71 -27.96 -3.63
N THR A 881 1.24 -28.16 -4.85
CA THR A 881 -0.13 -27.89 -5.32
C THR A 881 -1.14 -28.71 -4.50
N TYR A 882 -2.22 -28.08 -4.05
CA TYR A 882 -3.40 -28.77 -3.52
C TYR A 882 -4.54 -28.75 -4.56
N PRO A 883 -5.45 -29.75 -4.54
CA PRO A 883 -6.22 -30.10 -5.72
C PRO A 883 -7.40 -29.18 -6.01
N ASN A 884 -7.74 -29.13 -7.30
CA ASN A 884 -8.86 -28.40 -7.87
C ASN A 884 -10.20 -28.82 -7.23
N LEU A 885 -10.95 -27.88 -6.68
CA LEU A 885 -12.35 -28.08 -6.31
C LEU A 885 -13.22 -27.43 -7.39
N GLU A 886 -13.78 -28.26 -8.27
CA GLU A 886 -14.75 -27.83 -9.27
C GLU A 886 -16.05 -27.32 -8.61
N GLY A 887 -16.72 -26.36 -9.23
CA GLY A 887 -18.19 -26.32 -9.17
C GLY A 887 -18.90 -24.99 -8.91
N LYS A 888 -19.01 -24.16 -9.96
CA LYS A 888 -20.24 -23.48 -10.41
C LYS A 888 -21.15 -22.78 -9.36
N GLY A 889 -21.24 -21.46 -9.46
CA GLY A 889 -22.39 -20.68 -8.96
C GLY A 889 -22.28 -19.20 -9.36
N GLY A 890 -23.30 -18.64 -10.00
CA GLY A 890 -23.34 -17.22 -10.36
C GLY A 890 -24.65 -16.84 -11.06
N PHE A 891 -25.50 -16.08 -10.38
CA PHE A 891 -26.83 -15.67 -10.88
C PHE A 891 -26.84 -14.19 -11.27
N GLY A 892 -26.69 -13.93 -12.57
CA GLY A 892 -27.02 -12.65 -13.22
C GLY A 892 -27.78 -12.94 -14.51
N GLN A 893 -28.65 -12.02 -14.96
CA GLN A 893 -29.50 -12.28 -16.13
C GLN A 893 -28.71 -12.30 -17.45
N GLU A 894 -28.31 -13.50 -17.88
CA GLU A 894 -28.04 -13.78 -19.29
C GLU A 894 -29.25 -14.49 -19.91
N LYS A 895 -29.85 -13.84 -20.92
CA LYS A 895 -30.87 -14.50 -21.75
C LYS A 895 -30.19 -15.55 -22.61
N SER A 896 -30.39 -16.82 -22.28
CA SER A 896 -29.93 -17.93 -23.11
C SER A 896 -30.49 -17.80 -24.52
N ARG A 897 -29.60 -17.56 -25.50
CA ARG A 897 -29.98 -17.64 -26.91
C ARG A 897 -30.25 -19.10 -27.24
N ARG A 898 -31.51 -19.41 -27.56
CA ARG A 898 -31.85 -20.64 -28.28
C ARG A 898 -31.18 -20.58 -29.65
N GLY A 899 -30.22 -21.48 -29.90
CA GLY A 899 -29.79 -21.80 -31.26
C GLY A 899 -30.81 -22.72 -31.95
N PRO A 900 -30.65 -22.96 -33.25
CA PRO A 900 -30.92 -24.28 -33.83
C PRO A 900 -30.00 -25.34 -33.21
#